data_AF-A0A831RFX1-F1
#
_entry.id   AF-A0A831RFX1-F1
#
_cell.length_a   1.000
_cell.length_b   1.000
_cell.length_c   1.000
_cell.angle_alpha   90.00
_cell.angle_beta   90.00
_cell.angle_gamma   90.00
#
_symmetry.space_group_name_H-M   'P 1'
#
loop_
_entity.id
_entity.type
_entity.pdbx_description
1 polymer ?
#
loop_
_entity_poly.entity_id
_entity_poly.type
_entity_poly.pdbx_seq_one_letter_code
_entity_poly.pdbx_strand_id
1 'polypeptide(L)'
;IRGWWANPHYERPGGVRSATPTSWQPRSKPIWLTELGCPAIDMGTNQPNVFYDPKSSESALPYYSKGIRDDLIQRLYHEAMLDYWQTHAPVSSVYGGPMLEPANMFAWTWDARPYPDFPLRTSVWRDGPNWRLGHWLPGRLGLVTLADVVRDLTKGLGVPVDVSGLSGLVTGFVIERIMSARDALEPLMMAYAFDGFESEGVIRFRHRGSAPVMTLQPGDLIAPDDDTRSTFTITRAQESELPGSVKLRAIDGDGDYQQQAVEAKRLKGQSVRVSETTLAVVMDRGQAQGIADRLLIDAHVMRERAEFVCAPSALNLDPGDVVALQASGRTYDLRLEAIGYEHVRPAKAVRTDASVYDRTAGPVATPEPVAATEAGKPLLEILDLPLLRGDEAPHAPLLAAYASPWNGVAVYRSPGSSGFVLDSTIENPATIGRLVAPLDPGPTSRWDRANEIIVELPSTETLESRDRLLVLGGANLGAVKNAEGHWEVVQWQNAELVGSSQYRLSLLLRGQAGTEAAMGDPTPIGSTFAVIDPSLVQSSLAPSERGLAFTWKWGPAIKPIDDPTWQAMTASIAGIGLRPLSPVHLKARKDPATGDIHLSWIRRTRIGGDNWQAPDVPLGEERELYEVDIHDGTDMKRTLSSATPTAIYTAAMQAGDFGGPVTTLDWSVRQMSSTFGRGMERRNSSDL
;
A
#
# COMPACT_ATOMS: atom_id res chain seq x y z
N ILE A 1 -19.77 20.43 38.18
CA ILE A 1 -20.47 21.25 37.14
C ILE A 1 -21.70 21.96 37.70
N ARG A 2 -22.80 21.25 38.03
CA ARG A 2 -24.05 21.87 38.53
C ARG A 2 -23.84 22.81 39.73
N GLY A 3 -23.05 22.38 40.71
CA GLY A 3 -22.74 23.20 41.88
C GLY A 3 -22.00 24.50 41.53
N TRP A 4 -21.11 24.48 40.55
CA TRP A 4 -20.42 25.71 40.10
C TRP A 4 -21.41 26.65 39.41
N TRP A 5 -22.26 26.14 38.51
CA TRP A 5 -23.23 26.96 37.77
C TRP A 5 -24.31 27.61 38.66
N ALA A 6 -24.80 26.86 39.65
CA ALA A 6 -25.96 27.24 40.45
C ALA A 6 -25.65 28.06 41.71
N ASN A 7 -24.38 28.28 42.05
CA ASN A 7 -23.99 28.97 43.30
C ASN A 7 -23.22 30.27 43.05
N PRO A 8 -23.29 31.23 43.99
CA PRO A 8 -22.40 32.39 43.99
C PRO A 8 -20.94 31.98 44.23
N HIS A 9 -19.99 32.63 43.58
CA HIS A 9 -18.56 32.32 43.72
C HIS A 9 -17.89 33.30 44.66
N TYR A 10 -16.87 32.83 45.39
CA TYR A 10 -16.13 33.62 46.35
C TYR A 10 -14.64 33.35 46.14
N GLU A 11 -13.87 34.42 46.00
CA GLU A 11 -12.42 34.31 45.91
C GLU A 11 -11.80 33.74 47.19
N ARG A 12 -10.62 33.13 47.07
CA ARG A 12 -9.87 32.56 48.19
C ARG A 12 -8.40 33.02 48.20
N PRO A 13 -8.11 34.33 48.36
CA PRO A 13 -6.74 34.81 48.46
C PRO A 13 -6.03 34.14 49.66
N GLY A 14 -4.91 33.46 49.40
CA GLY A 14 -4.18 32.70 50.43
C GLY A 14 -4.98 31.53 51.03
N GLY A 15 -6.01 31.02 50.34
CA GLY A 15 -6.86 29.91 50.81
C GLY A 15 -8.06 30.32 51.68
N VAL A 16 -8.16 31.60 52.07
CA VAL A 16 -9.24 32.12 52.93
C VAL A 16 -10.36 32.71 52.08
N ARG A 17 -11.61 32.26 52.29
CA ARG A 17 -12.79 32.71 51.52
C ARG A 17 -13.14 34.17 51.82
N SER A 18 -13.29 34.98 50.78
CA SER A 18 -13.78 36.36 50.88
C SER A 18 -15.24 36.42 51.39
N ALA A 19 -15.61 37.50 52.09
CA ALA A 19 -16.96 37.70 52.60
C ALA A 19 -17.98 38.09 51.50
N THR A 20 -17.50 38.74 50.44
CA THR A 20 -18.31 39.15 49.29
C THR A 20 -18.14 38.18 48.13
N PRO A 21 -19.24 37.82 47.42
CA PRO A 21 -19.13 37.04 46.20
C PRO A 21 -18.53 37.87 45.06
N THR A 22 -18.07 37.19 44.03
CA THR A 22 -17.68 37.81 42.75
C THR A 22 -18.92 38.34 42.01
N SER A 23 -18.72 39.02 40.87
CA SER A 23 -19.81 39.48 39.99
C SER A 23 -20.55 38.34 39.28
N TRP A 24 -20.13 37.08 39.47
CA TRP A 24 -20.82 35.92 38.92
C TRP A 24 -22.26 35.83 39.43
N GLN A 25 -23.21 35.87 38.50
CA GLN A 25 -24.61 35.60 38.78
C GLN A 25 -24.91 34.10 38.55
N PRO A 26 -25.41 33.38 39.56
CA PRO A 26 -25.81 31.99 39.39
C PRO A 26 -26.78 31.81 38.22
N ARG A 27 -26.56 30.78 37.41
CA ARG A 27 -27.43 30.42 36.27
C ARG A 27 -27.50 31.47 35.15
N SER A 28 -26.60 32.45 35.13
CA SER A 28 -26.67 33.58 34.19
C SER A 28 -26.37 33.23 32.72
N LYS A 29 -25.66 32.12 32.46
CA LYS A 29 -25.34 31.64 31.11
C LYS A 29 -25.22 30.11 31.06
N PRO A 30 -25.42 29.46 29.90
CA PRO A 30 -25.16 28.04 29.74
C PRO A 30 -23.66 27.70 29.86
N ILE A 31 -23.37 26.43 30.10
CA ILE A 31 -22.03 25.82 30.08
C ILE A 31 -21.84 25.11 28.75
N TRP A 32 -20.65 25.24 28.18
CA TRP A 32 -20.20 24.46 27.03
C TRP A 32 -19.06 23.57 27.51
N LEU A 33 -19.10 22.29 27.15
CA LEU A 33 -17.97 21.39 27.37
C LEU A 33 -17.16 21.37 26.08
N THR A 34 -16.15 22.24 25.99
CA THR A 34 -15.27 22.33 24.81
C THR A 34 -14.38 21.11 24.64
N GLU A 35 -14.12 20.39 25.73
CA GLU A 35 -13.45 19.10 25.76
C GLU A 35 -14.20 18.18 26.72
N LEU A 36 -14.80 17.12 26.19
CA LEU A 36 -15.45 16.06 26.93
C LEU A 36 -14.82 14.73 26.54
N GLY A 37 -14.16 14.05 27.46
CA GLY A 37 -13.61 12.72 27.20
C GLY A 37 -12.83 12.19 28.39
N CYS A 38 -12.42 10.93 28.30
CA CYS A 38 -11.42 10.35 29.18
C CYS A 38 -10.41 9.55 28.34
N PRO A 39 -9.19 9.30 28.86
CA PRO A 39 -8.22 8.49 28.16
C PRO A 39 -8.73 7.03 28.06
N ALA A 40 -8.38 6.34 26.99
CA ALA A 40 -8.72 4.92 26.80
C ALA A 40 -7.78 4.00 27.59
N ILE A 41 -7.74 4.20 28.90
CA ILE A 41 -6.93 3.48 29.87
C ILE A 41 -7.87 2.94 30.93
N ASP A 42 -7.62 1.74 31.46
CA ASP A 42 -8.36 1.20 32.59
C ASP A 42 -8.46 2.25 33.71
N MET A 43 -9.67 2.44 34.23
CA MET A 43 -10.00 3.51 35.18
C MET A 43 -9.84 4.95 34.64
N GLY A 44 -9.89 5.17 33.32
CA GLY A 44 -9.79 6.48 32.68
C GLY A 44 -10.75 7.53 33.25
N THR A 45 -11.93 7.10 33.70
CA THR A 45 -12.92 7.97 34.34
C THR A 45 -12.53 8.50 35.72
N ASN A 46 -11.54 7.89 36.39
CA ASN A 46 -11.07 8.37 37.70
C ASN A 46 -10.36 9.72 37.57
N GLN A 47 -9.78 9.99 36.41
CA GLN A 47 -9.07 11.24 36.14
C GLN A 47 -9.22 11.62 34.64
N PRO A 48 -10.42 12.03 34.18
CA PRO A 48 -10.69 12.20 32.75
C PRO A 48 -9.79 13.24 32.06
N ASN A 49 -9.20 14.16 32.84
CA ASN A 49 -8.35 15.24 32.36
C ASN A 49 -6.88 14.84 32.13
N VAL A 50 -6.42 13.66 32.57
CA VAL A 50 -5.01 13.27 32.38
C VAL A 50 -4.78 12.68 31.00
N PHE A 51 -3.63 13.00 30.41
CA PHE A 51 -3.20 12.44 29.14
C PHE A 51 -1.91 11.65 29.32
N TYR A 52 -1.77 10.59 28.52
CA TYR A 52 -0.57 9.78 28.46
C TYR A 52 0.27 10.18 27.25
N ASP A 53 1.43 10.77 27.51
CA ASP A 53 2.46 11.04 26.50
C ASP A 53 3.85 10.85 27.12
N PRO A 54 4.55 9.73 26.86
CA PRO A 54 5.86 9.46 27.44
C PRO A 54 6.93 10.55 27.21
N LYS A 55 6.70 11.45 26.24
CA LYS A 55 7.60 12.57 25.91
C LYS A 55 7.31 13.85 26.72
N SER A 56 6.18 13.91 27.41
CA SER A 56 5.74 15.09 28.16
C SER A 56 6.00 14.95 29.67
N SER A 57 6.43 16.03 30.32
CA SER A 57 6.55 16.11 31.79
C SER A 57 5.20 16.10 32.51
N GLU A 58 4.11 16.39 31.79
CA GLU A 58 2.73 16.41 32.29
C GLU A 58 2.02 15.07 32.10
N SER A 59 2.74 14.03 31.65
CA SER A 59 2.20 12.70 31.41
C SER A 59 1.82 11.98 32.70
N ALA A 60 0.59 11.48 32.76
CA ALA A 60 0.12 10.72 33.92
C ALA A 60 -0.85 9.60 33.51
N LEU A 61 -0.87 8.54 34.31
CA LEU A 61 -1.94 7.54 34.28
C LEU A 61 -3.05 7.95 35.26
N PRO A 62 -4.32 7.60 34.96
CA PRO A 62 -5.42 7.83 35.90
C PRO A 62 -5.16 7.17 37.25
N TYR A 63 -5.72 7.74 38.32
CA TYR A 63 -5.59 7.16 39.65
C TYR A 63 -6.01 5.69 39.71
N TYR A 64 -5.14 4.86 40.30
CA TYR A 64 -5.30 3.41 40.50
C TYR A 64 -5.31 2.57 39.21
N SER A 65 -5.07 3.20 38.05
CA SER A 65 -4.94 2.52 36.77
C SER A 65 -3.73 1.59 36.71
N LYS A 66 -3.89 0.46 36.02
CA LYS A 66 -2.81 -0.46 35.67
C LYS A 66 -2.10 -0.06 34.36
N GLY A 67 -2.54 1.02 33.69
CA GLY A 67 -1.97 1.51 32.43
C GLY A 67 -2.33 0.65 31.21
N ILE A 68 -3.45 -0.04 31.26
CA ILE A 68 -3.91 -0.98 30.24
C ILE A 68 -4.91 -0.28 29.33
N ARG A 69 -4.82 -0.49 28.01
CA ARG A 69 -5.81 0.04 27.05
C ARG A 69 -7.22 -0.45 27.40
N ASP A 70 -8.16 0.49 27.46
CA ASP A 70 -9.56 0.21 27.70
C ASP A 70 -10.43 1.14 26.83
N ASP A 71 -10.88 0.65 25.68
CA ASP A 71 -11.78 1.42 24.81
C ASP A 71 -13.22 1.43 25.36
N LEU A 72 -13.60 0.40 26.14
CA LEU A 72 -14.93 0.29 26.73
C LEU A 72 -15.16 1.38 27.78
N ILE A 73 -14.19 1.63 28.67
CA ILE A 73 -14.34 2.68 29.69
C ILE A 73 -14.49 4.07 29.06
N GLN A 74 -13.81 4.33 27.94
CA GLN A 74 -13.96 5.57 27.19
C GLN A 74 -15.38 5.68 26.62
N ARG A 75 -15.90 4.63 25.99
CA ARG A 75 -17.28 4.60 25.50
C ARG A 75 -18.28 4.83 26.63
N LEU A 76 -18.16 4.10 27.73
CA LEU A 76 -19.05 4.21 28.89
C LEU A 76 -19.04 5.61 29.50
N TYR A 77 -17.88 6.29 29.52
CA TYR A 77 -17.79 7.69 29.93
C TYR A 77 -18.65 8.60 29.06
N HIS A 78 -18.52 8.46 27.73
CA HIS A 78 -19.30 9.28 26.80
C HIS A 78 -20.80 8.98 26.89
N GLU A 79 -21.19 7.70 26.93
CA GLU A 79 -22.59 7.28 27.11
C GLU A 79 -23.17 7.85 28.41
N ALA A 80 -22.48 7.67 29.55
CA ALA A 80 -22.94 8.19 30.83
C ALA A 80 -23.07 9.71 30.85
N MET A 81 -22.14 10.44 30.24
CA MET A 81 -22.18 11.90 30.18
C MET A 81 -23.30 12.41 29.27
N LEU A 82 -23.48 11.81 28.09
CA LEU A 82 -24.51 12.18 27.15
C LEU A 82 -25.90 11.85 27.70
N ASP A 83 -26.12 10.61 28.14
CA ASP A 83 -27.42 10.14 28.65
C ASP A 83 -27.90 10.97 29.85
N TYR A 84 -26.98 11.23 30.80
CA TYR A 84 -27.31 12.01 31.98
C TYR A 84 -27.69 13.44 31.62
N TRP A 85 -26.85 14.15 30.85
CA TRP A 85 -27.08 15.58 30.60
C TRP A 85 -28.20 15.85 29.60
N GLN A 86 -28.50 14.93 28.68
CA GLN A 86 -29.67 15.03 27.80
C GLN A 86 -30.99 15.12 28.57
N THR A 87 -31.08 14.44 29.72
CA THR A 87 -32.35 14.28 30.46
C THR A 87 -32.38 15.02 31.81
N HIS A 88 -31.21 15.31 32.40
CA HIS A 88 -31.08 15.87 33.76
C HIS A 88 -30.43 17.28 33.80
N ALA A 89 -30.27 17.95 32.65
CA ALA A 89 -29.78 19.33 32.62
C ALA A 89 -30.81 20.30 33.24
N PRO A 90 -30.48 21.02 34.33
CA PRO A 90 -31.41 21.96 34.94
C PRO A 90 -31.61 23.18 34.03
N VAL A 91 -32.84 23.67 33.91
CA VAL A 91 -33.17 24.89 33.15
C VAL A 91 -32.86 26.13 33.97
N SER A 92 -32.35 27.20 33.37
CA SER A 92 -32.14 28.50 34.04
C SER A 92 -33.42 29.31 34.14
N SER A 93 -33.65 29.95 35.28
CA SER A 93 -34.71 30.96 35.43
C SER A 93 -34.32 32.33 34.86
N VAL A 94 -33.05 32.55 34.50
CA VAL A 94 -32.55 33.83 33.98
C VAL A 94 -32.74 33.92 32.46
N TYR A 95 -32.37 32.86 31.74
CA TYR A 95 -32.43 32.82 30.27
C TYR A 95 -33.39 31.75 29.70
N GLY A 96 -34.04 30.94 30.55
CA GLY A 96 -35.08 30.01 30.12
C GLY A 96 -34.63 28.71 29.43
N GLY A 97 -33.32 28.47 29.27
CA GLY A 97 -32.77 27.27 28.62
C GLY A 97 -31.99 26.33 29.55
N PRO A 98 -31.61 25.13 29.11
CA PRO A 98 -30.84 24.18 29.92
C PRO A 98 -29.45 24.72 30.29
N MET A 99 -28.93 24.29 31.43
CA MET A 99 -27.55 24.59 31.89
C MET A 99 -26.52 24.10 30.89
N LEU A 100 -26.74 22.91 30.33
CA LEU A 100 -25.87 22.25 29.37
C LEU A 100 -26.77 21.62 28.32
N GLU A 101 -26.60 22.05 27.08
CA GLU A 101 -27.28 21.47 25.92
C GLU A 101 -26.34 20.42 25.30
N PRO A 102 -26.82 19.23 24.94
CA PRO A 102 -26.02 18.21 24.25
C PRO A 102 -25.27 18.73 23.01
N ALA A 103 -25.87 19.66 22.25
CA ALA A 103 -25.22 20.30 21.11
C ALA A 103 -23.98 21.14 21.48
N ASN A 104 -23.80 21.47 22.75
CA ASN A 104 -22.66 22.22 23.30
C ASN A 104 -21.69 21.31 24.08
N MET A 105 -21.73 20.00 23.84
CA MET A 105 -20.81 19.01 24.40
C MET A 105 -19.92 18.45 23.29
N PHE A 106 -18.66 18.87 23.27
CA PHE A 106 -17.72 18.54 22.21
C PHE A 106 -16.78 17.42 22.67
N ALA A 107 -16.90 16.25 22.01
CA ALA A 107 -16.13 15.08 22.37
C ALA A 107 -14.65 15.25 22.00
N TRP A 108 -13.79 15.05 23.00
CA TRP A 108 -12.34 15.06 22.86
C TRP A 108 -11.82 13.61 22.74
N THR A 109 -10.97 13.23 21.80
CA THR A 109 -10.38 14.04 20.71
C THR A 109 -10.76 13.45 19.34
N TRP A 110 -11.72 14.10 18.66
CA TRP A 110 -11.99 13.81 17.27
C TRP A 110 -10.86 14.37 16.41
N ASP A 111 -10.17 13.49 15.69
CA ASP A 111 -8.98 13.79 14.90
C ASP A 111 -9.31 13.59 13.42
N ALA A 112 -8.88 14.54 12.57
CA ALA A 112 -9.15 14.50 11.14
C ALA A 112 -8.24 13.54 10.38
N ARG A 113 -7.17 13.03 11.02
CA ARG A 113 -6.28 12.04 10.40
C ARG A 113 -7.05 10.72 10.18
N PRO A 114 -6.94 10.12 8.99
CA PRO A 114 -7.70 8.91 8.67
C PRO A 114 -7.24 7.73 9.53
N TYR A 115 -8.18 6.97 10.07
CA TYR A 115 -7.90 5.66 10.68
C TYR A 115 -7.96 4.58 9.58
N PRO A 116 -7.03 3.59 9.53
CA PRO A 116 -5.98 3.30 10.51
C PRO A 116 -4.63 3.98 10.22
N ASP A 117 -4.51 4.76 9.14
CA ASP A 117 -3.26 5.46 8.77
C ASP A 117 -2.68 6.25 9.96
N PHE A 118 -3.48 7.01 10.68
CA PHE A 118 -3.22 7.35 12.08
C PHE A 118 -3.98 6.36 12.96
N PRO A 119 -3.31 5.65 13.89
CA PRO A 119 -1.98 5.94 14.42
C PRO A 119 -0.80 5.24 13.75
N LEU A 120 -1.02 4.39 12.74
CA LEU A 120 -0.02 3.39 12.37
C LEU A 120 1.18 3.95 11.56
N ARG A 121 1.01 5.01 10.76
CA ARG A 121 2.08 5.63 9.94
C ARG A 121 2.98 6.53 10.79
N THR A 122 3.77 5.91 11.67
CA THR A 122 4.65 6.64 12.61
C THR A 122 5.80 7.41 11.94
N SER A 123 6.13 7.07 10.68
CA SER A 123 7.03 7.83 9.82
C SER A 123 6.48 9.21 9.42
N VAL A 124 5.15 9.35 9.35
CA VAL A 124 4.45 10.61 9.07
C VAL A 124 4.13 11.35 10.38
N TRP A 125 3.60 10.63 11.38
CA TRP A 125 3.15 11.20 12.66
C TRP A 125 3.86 10.59 13.86
N ARG A 126 4.69 11.38 14.54
CA ARG A 126 5.49 10.91 15.69
C ARG A 126 4.69 10.61 16.96
N ASP A 127 3.44 11.05 17.04
CA ASP A 127 2.52 10.91 18.17
C ASP A 127 1.60 9.67 18.05
N GLY A 128 1.71 8.89 16.97
CA GLY A 128 0.94 7.65 16.77
C GLY A 128 0.89 6.72 17.99
N PRO A 129 2.00 6.43 18.69
CA PRO A 129 1.99 5.54 19.86
C PRO A 129 1.08 6.00 21.00
N ASN A 130 0.80 7.30 21.11
CA ASN A 130 -0.05 7.83 22.16
C ASN A 130 -1.53 7.46 21.92
N TRP A 131 -1.94 7.18 20.67
CA TRP A 131 -3.33 6.81 20.33
C TRP A 131 -3.89 5.72 21.23
N ARG A 132 -3.06 4.71 21.49
CA ARG A 132 -3.41 3.52 22.26
C ARG A 132 -4.00 3.84 23.64
N LEU A 133 -3.48 4.86 24.32
CA LEU A 133 -3.84 5.21 25.70
C LEU A 133 -4.43 6.63 25.82
N GLY A 134 -4.44 7.40 24.73
CA GLY A 134 -4.97 8.75 24.70
C GLY A 134 -6.48 8.82 24.51
N HIS A 135 -7.00 10.04 24.41
CA HIS A 135 -8.43 10.35 24.24
C HIS A 135 -8.96 10.18 22.82
N TRP A 136 -8.12 9.77 21.86
CA TRP A 136 -8.51 9.72 20.44
C TRP A 136 -9.74 8.84 20.22
N LEU A 137 -10.67 9.35 19.41
CA LEU A 137 -11.93 8.69 19.08
C LEU A 137 -11.92 7.96 17.73
N PRO A 138 -11.18 8.43 16.69
CA PRO A 138 -11.09 7.70 15.43
C PRO A 138 -10.57 6.27 15.63
N GLY A 139 -11.23 5.31 14.98
CA GLY A 139 -10.99 3.86 15.15
C GLY A 139 -11.74 3.22 16.32
N ARG A 140 -12.26 4.00 17.27
CA ARG A 140 -13.05 3.51 18.42
C ARG A 140 -14.54 3.81 18.31
N LEU A 141 -14.89 4.83 17.55
CA LEU A 141 -16.29 5.18 17.29
C LEU A 141 -16.95 4.15 16.38
N GLY A 142 -18.19 3.78 16.72
CA GLY A 142 -18.97 2.79 15.96
C GLY A 142 -18.73 1.34 16.35
N LEU A 143 -17.80 1.06 17.28
CA LEU A 143 -17.63 -0.28 17.83
C LEU A 143 -18.93 -0.77 18.49
N VAL A 144 -19.22 -2.07 18.38
CA VAL A 144 -20.46 -2.66 18.91
C VAL A 144 -20.18 -3.28 20.28
N THR A 145 -21.15 -3.24 21.20
CA THR A 145 -20.98 -3.91 22.50
C THR A 145 -21.09 -5.42 22.32
N LEU A 146 -20.39 -6.18 23.16
CA LEU A 146 -20.55 -7.63 23.23
C LEU A 146 -22.01 -8.03 23.49
N ALA A 147 -22.71 -7.28 24.35
CA ALA A 147 -24.12 -7.51 24.66
C ALA A 147 -25.00 -7.39 23.41
N ASP A 148 -24.76 -6.39 22.56
CA ASP A 148 -25.52 -6.19 21.32
C ASP A 148 -25.24 -7.30 20.30
N VAL A 149 -23.98 -7.74 20.16
CA VAL A 149 -23.63 -8.88 19.29
C VAL A 149 -24.34 -10.16 19.75
N VAL A 150 -24.28 -10.49 21.05
CA VAL A 150 -24.95 -11.68 21.59
C VAL A 150 -26.47 -11.57 21.44
N ARG A 151 -27.04 -10.37 21.65
CA ARG A 151 -28.48 -10.12 21.44
C ARG A 151 -28.89 -10.35 20.00
N ASP A 152 -28.09 -9.93 19.04
CA ASP A 152 -28.38 -10.13 17.62
C ASP A 152 -28.26 -11.60 17.22
N LEU A 153 -27.22 -12.31 17.69
CA LEU A 153 -27.05 -13.75 17.43
C LEU A 153 -28.15 -14.63 18.03
N THR A 154 -28.77 -14.17 19.11
CA THR A 154 -29.86 -14.88 19.81
C THR A 154 -31.24 -14.44 19.35
N LYS A 155 -31.31 -13.50 18.40
CA LYS A 155 -32.57 -13.02 17.85
C LYS A 155 -33.29 -14.17 17.15
N GLY A 156 -34.57 -14.36 17.48
CA GLY A 156 -35.41 -15.38 16.85
C GLY A 156 -35.36 -16.76 17.50
N LEU A 157 -34.65 -16.94 18.63
CA LEU A 157 -34.70 -18.20 19.39
C LEU A 157 -36.06 -18.52 20.03
N GLY A 158 -36.97 -17.53 20.10
CA GLY A 158 -38.31 -17.70 20.68
C GLY A 158 -38.33 -17.80 22.21
N VAL A 159 -37.19 -17.53 22.87
CA VAL A 159 -37.03 -17.50 24.32
C VAL A 159 -36.48 -16.13 24.77
N PRO A 160 -36.83 -15.65 25.98
CA PRO A 160 -36.26 -14.42 26.50
C PRO A 160 -34.77 -14.61 26.80
N VAL A 161 -33.99 -13.58 26.48
CA VAL A 161 -32.54 -13.56 26.66
C VAL A 161 -32.12 -12.31 27.41
N ASP A 162 -31.29 -12.50 28.43
CA ASP A 162 -30.68 -11.44 29.23
C ASP A 162 -29.16 -11.40 28.98
N VAL A 163 -28.70 -10.24 28.51
CA VAL A 163 -27.28 -9.93 28.23
C VAL A 163 -26.75 -8.80 29.11
N SER A 164 -27.50 -8.37 30.13
CA SER A 164 -27.08 -7.25 30.99
C SER A 164 -25.83 -7.57 31.82
N GLY A 165 -25.48 -8.86 31.95
CA GLY A 165 -24.25 -9.33 32.59
C GLY A 165 -23.02 -9.31 31.69
N LEU A 166 -23.14 -8.86 30.43
CA LEU A 166 -22.04 -8.78 29.48
C LEU A 166 -21.51 -7.35 29.34
N SER A 167 -20.18 -7.24 29.36
CA SER A 167 -19.45 -6.00 29.12
C SER A 167 -18.27 -6.25 28.18
N GLY A 168 -18.05 -5.39 27.21
CA GLY A 168 -16.99 -5.58 26.23
C GLY A 168 -17.31 -4.90 24.91
N LEU A 169 -16.27 -4.68 24.11
CA LEU A 169 -16.39 -4.19 22.73
C LEU A 169 -15.92 -5.26 21.77
N VAL A 170 -16.63 -5.38 20.65
CA VAL A 170 -16.29 -6.25 19.53
C VAL A 170 -15.89 -5.36 18.37
N THR A 171 -14.61 -5.44 17.97
CA THR A 171 -14.07 -4.66 16.84
C THR A 171 -14.64 -5.14 15.53
N GLY A 172 -14.75 -6.46 15.38
CA GLY A 172 -15.38 -7.11 14.24
C GLY A 172 -15.58 -8.59 14.53
N PHE A 173 -16.63 -9.16 13.95
CA PHE A 173 -16.95 -10.59 14.05
C PHE A 173 -17.57 -11.04 12.73
N VAL A 174 -17.09 -12.17 12.19
CA VAL A 174 -17.49 -12.64 10.87
C VAL A 174 -18.12 -14.02 10.95
N ILE A 175 -19.30 -14.17 10.33
CA ILE A 175 -19.98 -15.44 10.09
C ILE A 175 -19.93 -15.72 8.58
N GLU A 176 -19.01 -16.58 8.15
CA GLU A 176 -18.75 -16.82 6.72
C GLU A 176 -19.66 -17.91 6.11
N ARG A 177 -20.34 -18.68 6.96
CA ARG A 177 -21.19 -19.80 6.56
C ARG A 177 -22.40 -19.92 7.47
N ILE A 178 -23.43 -20.59 6.96
CA ILE A 178 -24.60 -20.95 7.77
C ILE A 178 -24.13 -21.85 8.92
N MET A 179 -24.47 -21.46 10.15
CA MET A 179 -24.15 -22.19 11.38
C MET A 179 -25.22 -21.93 12.44
N SER A 180 -25.21 -22.70 13.54
CA SER A 180 -26.14 -22.47 14.64
C SER A 180 -25.73 -21.23 15.46
N ALA A 181 -26.69 -20.63 16.19
CA ALA A 181 -26.39 -19.54 17.11
C ALA A 181 -25.38 -19.96 18.20
N ARG A 182 -25.40 -21.23 18.61
CA ARG A 182 -24.42 -21.79 19.55
C ARG A 182 -23.02 -21.76 18.95
N ASP A 183 -22.84 -22.27 17.74
CA ASP A 183 -21.54 -22.31 17.07
C ASP A 183 -20.97 -20.90 16.85
N ALA A 184 -21.85 -19.92 16.57
CA ALA A 184 -21.45 -18.52 16.44
C ALA A 184 -21.07 -17.88 17.78
N LEU A 185 -21.71 -18.29 18.88
CA LEU A 185 -21.44 -17.77 20.23
C LEU A 185 -20.16 -18.36 20.85
N GLU A 186 -19.81 -19.61 20.55
CA GLU A 186 -18.65 -20.29 21.15
C GLU A 186 -17.32 -19.51 21.04
N PRO A 187 -16.93 -18.97 19.87
CA PRO A 187 -15.73 -18.13 19.76
C PRO A 187 -15.79 -16.89 20.65
N LEU A 188 -16.96 -16.25 20.78
CA LEU A 188 -17.16 -15.07 21.62
C LEU A 188 -17.08 -15.44 23.11
N MET A 189 -17.74 -16.53 23.51
CA MET A 189 -17.69 -17.08 24.88
C MET A 189 -16.25 -17.38 25.29
N MET A 190 -15.47 -17.95 24.37
CA MET A 190 -14.06 -18.24 24.60
C MET A 190 -13.22 -16.97 24.69
N ALA A 191 -13.40 -16.01 23.77
CA ALA A 191 -12.61 -14.77 23.72
C ALA A 191 -12.86 -13.86 24.93
N TYR A 192 -14.14 -13.65 25.27
CA TYR A 192 -14.59 -12.71 26.30
C TYR A 192 -14.87 -13.37 27.66
N ALA A 193 -14.67 -14.69 27.79
CA ALA A 193 -14.81 -15.43 29.05
C ALA A 193 -16.18 -15.31 29.72
N PHE A 194 -17.26 -15.59 28.98
CA PHE A 194 -18.62 -15.62 29.53
C PHE A 194 -19.30 -16.96 29.31
N ASP A 195 -20.30 -17.24 30.13
CA ASP A 195 -21.15 -18.42 30.04
C ASP A 195 -22.59 -18.02 29.72
N GLY A 196 -23.32 -18.93 29.09
CA GLY A 196 -24.76 -18.82 28.84
C GLY A 196 -25.49 -19.98 29.53
N PHE A 197 -26.45 -19.65 30.38
CA PHE A 197 -27.22 -20.63 31.15
C PHE A 197 -28.68 -20.20 31.26
N GLU A 198 -29.56 -21.16 31.53
CA GLU A 198 -30.97 -20.88 31.75
C GLU A 198 -31.22 -20.65 33.25
N SER A 199 -32.05 -19.65 33.56
CA SER A 199 -32.48 -19.31 34.90
C SER A 199 -33.86 -18.66 34.82
N GLU A 200 -34.84 -19.24 35.50
CA GLU A 200 -36.22 -18.74 35.58
C GLU A 200 -36.90 -18.55 34.20
N GLY A 201 -36.63 -19.44 33.24
CA GLY A 201 -37.13 -19.41 31.88
C GLY A 201 -36.43 -18.42 30.95
N VAL A 202 -35.34 -17.79 31.41
CA VAL A 202 -34.54 -16.80 30.67
C VAL A 202 -33.14 -17.33 30.46
N ILE A 203 -32.62 -17.23 29.23
CA ILE A 203 -31.20 -17.50 28.97
C ILE A 203 -30.41 -16.26 29.39
N ARG A 204 -29.59 -16.40 30.43
CA ARG A 204 -28.73 -15.34 30.96
C ARG A 204 -27.29 -15.56 30.48
N PHE A 205 -26.67 -14.50 29.98
CA PHE A 205 -25.25 -14.48 29.65
C PHE A 205 -24.49 -13.61 30.66
N ARG A 206 -23.46 -14.20 31.30
CA ARG A 206 -22.67 -13.52 32.33
C ARG A 206 -21.19 -13.85 32.23
N HIS A 207 -20.36 -12.86 32.50
CA HIS A 207 -18.91 -13.02 32.61
C HIS A 207 -18.50 -13.97 33.73
N ARG A 208 -17.41 -14.70 33.49
CA ARG A 208 -16.72 -15.49 34.52
C ARG A 208 -15.92 -14.57 35.44
N GLY A 209 -15.48 -15.12 36.58
CA GLY A 209 -14.68 -14.39 37.57
C GLY A 209 -15.47 -13.71 38.68
N SER A 210 -16.75 -14.10 38.86
CA SER A 210 -17.55 -13.63 40.00
C SER A 210 -17.02 -14.18 41.34
N ALA A 211 -17.24 -13.41 42.41
CA ALA A 211 -16.96 -13.88 43.77
C ALA A 211 -17.91 -15.02 44.18
N PRO A 212 -17.51 -15.90 45.13
CA PRO A 212 -18.39 -16.95 45.61
C PRO A 212 -19.72 -16.41 46.17
N VAL A 213 -20.84 -16.94 45.71
CA VAL A 213 -22.19 -16.55 46.16
C VAL A 213 -22.65 -17.33 47.38
N MET A 214 -22.03 -18.49 47.64
CA MET A 214 -22.36 -19.38 48.75
C MET A 214 -21.11 -20.14 49.21
N THR A 215 -21.01 -20.36 50.52
CA THR A 215 -20.02 -21.28 51.11
C THR A 215 -20.72 -22.59 51.45
N LEU A 216 -20.17 -23.71 50.98
CA LEU A 216 -20.68 -25.05 51.24
C LEU A 216 -19.70 -25.81 52.14
N GLN A 217 -20.21 -26.40 53.22
CA GLN A 217 -19.50 -27.34 54.07
C GLN A 217 -19.97 -28.77 53.77
N PRO A 218 -19.22 -29.82 54.19
CA PRO A 218 -19.62 -31.19 53.91
C PRO A 218 -20.99 -31.56 54.51
N GLY A 219 -21.41 -30.90 55.59
CA GLY A 219 -22.74 -31.06 56.19
C GLY A 219 -23.88 -30.44 55.38
N ASP A 220 -23.59 -29.56 54.43
CA ASP A 220 -24.57 -28.94 53.53
C ASP A 220 -24.80 -29.78 52.26
N LEU A 221 -24.02 -30.85 52.09
CA LEU A 221 -24.07 -31.77 50.95
C LEU A 221 -24.86 -33.03 51.31
N ILE A 222 -25.47 -33.65 50.30
CA ILE A 222 -26.19 -34.91 50.46
C ILE A 222 -25.19 -36.06 50.33
N ALA A 223 -25.08 -36.87 51.38
CA ALA A 223 -24.32 -38.10 51.33
C ALA A 223 -25.05 -39.14 50.43
N PRO A 224 -24.31 -39.93 49.64
CA PRO A 224 -24.89 -41.03 48.89
C PRO A 224 -25.45 -42.11 49.83
N ASP A 225 -26.48 -42.83 49.39
CA ASP A 225 -27.10 -43.95 50.17
C ASP A 225 -26.13 -45.10 50.48
N ASP A 226 -25.02 -45.15 49.75
CA ASP A 226 -23.94 -46.11 49.91
C ASP A 226 -22.81 -45.47 50.71
N ASP A 227 -22.68 -45.84 51.99
CA ASP A 227 -21.65 -45.33 52.94
C ASP A 227 -20.21 -45.54 52.45
N THR A 228 -19.98 -46.35 51.41
CA THR A 228 -18.64 -46.51 50.80
C THR A 228 -18.29 -45.38 49.81
N ARG A 229 -19.26 -44.58 49.38
CA ARG A 229 -19.06 -43.46 48.47
C ARG A 229 -18.85 -42.15 49.23
N SER A 230 -17.92 -41.35 48.73
CA SER A 230 -17.62 -40.04 49.32
C SER A 230 -18.74 -39.03 49.03
N THR A 231 -19.04 -38.16 50.00
CA THR A 231 -20.03 -37.06 49.88
C THR A 231 -19.69 -36.08 48.76
N PHE A 232 -18.41 -35.96 48.42
CA PHE A 232 -17.93 -35.19 47.27
C PHE A 232 -16.72 -35.89 46.65
N THR A 233 -16.48 -35.65 45.37
CA THR A 233 -15.30 -36.12 44.65
C THR A 233 -14.58 -34.91 44.07
N ILE A 234 -13.26 -34.79 44.30
CA ILE A 234 -12.41 -33.81 43.62
C ILE A 234 -11.39 -34.57 42.77
N THR A 235 -11.48 -34.40 41.46
CA THR A 235 -10.59 -35.01 40.49
C THR A 235 -9.61 -33.96 39.98
N ARG A 236 -8.32 -34.32 39.93
CA ARG A 236 -7.26 -33.46 39.42
C ARG A 236 -6.60 -34.10 38.20
N ALA A 237 -6.65 -33.41 37.07
CA ALA A 237 -6.03 -33.86 35.83
C ALA A 237 -4.50 -33.91 35.95
N GLN A 238 -3.86 -34.82 35.19
CA GLN A 238 -2.41 -34.95 35.17
C GLN A 238 -1.76 -33.80 34.40
N GLU A 239 -0.55 -33.40 34.78
CA GLU A 239 0.12 -32.25 34.14
C GLU A 239 0.37 -32.49 32.63
N SER A 240 0.64 -33.73 32.23
CA SER A 240 0.84 -34.15 30.83
C SER A 240 -0.41 -34.01 29.96
N GLU A 241 -1.61 -33.93 30.57
CA GLU A 241 -2.88 -33.77 29.87
C GLU A 241 -3.20 -32.30 29.58
N LEU A 242 -2.61 -31.38 30.35
CA LEU A 242 -2.83 -29.93 30.26
C LEU A 242 -1.94 -29.30 29.18
N PRO A 243 -2.36 -28.20 28.54
CA PRO A 243 -1.54 -27.52 27.53
C PRO A 243 -0.26 -26.91 28.15
N GLY A 244 0.87 -27.15 27.50
CA GLY A 244 2.13 -26.44 27.76
C GLY A 244 2.22 -25.10 27.01
N SER A 245 1.55 -25.00 25.84
CA SER A 245 1.30 -23.74 25.15
C SER A 245 -0.09 -23.68 24.52
N VAL A 246 -0.58 -22.45 24.34
CA VAL A 246 -1.83 -22.13 23.63
C VAL A 246 -1.48 -21.22 22.45
N LYS A 247 -1.87 -21.64 21.24
CA LYS A 247 -1.76 -20.86 20.02
C LYS A 247 -3.13 -20.34 19.64
N LEU A 248 -3.25 -19.02 19.49
CA LEU A 248 -4.48 -18.36 19.11
C LEU A 248 -4.31 -17.70 17.73
N ARG A 249 -5.22 -18.00 16.81
CA ARG A 249 -5.35 -17.30 15.53
C ARG A 249 -6.57 -16.39 15.56
N ALA A 250 -6.40 -15.18 15.05
CA ALA A 250 -7.44 -14.17 14.96
C ALA A 250 -7.22 -13.29 13.72
N ILE A 251 -8.17 -12.41 13.43
CA ILE A 251 -8.06 -11.43 12.34
C ILE A 251 -7.39 -10.16 12.90
N ASP A 252 -6.34 -9.66 12.25
CA ASP A 252 -5.63 -8.45 12.65
C ASP A 252 -6.24 -7.21 11.99
N GLY A 253 -6.99 -6.42 12.77
CA GLY A 253 -7.61 -5.19 12.26
C GLY A 253 -6.61 -4.10 11.87
N ASP A 254 -5.42 -4.09 12.46
CA ASP A 254 -4.37 -3.10 12.18
C ASP A 254 -3.45 -3.56 11.03
N GLY A 255 -3.45 -4.86 10.71
CA GLY A 255 -2.63 -5.50 9.68
C GLY A 255 -3.39 -5.83 8.39
N ASP A 256 -4.22 -4.91 7.90
CA ASP A 256 -5.05 -5.09 6.69
C ASP A 256 -5.95 -6.35 6.73
N TYR A 257 -6.50 -6.64 7.91
CA TYR A 257 -7.39 -7.79 8.16
C TYR A 257 -6.76 -9.16 7.83
N GLN A 258 -5.43 -9.26 7.81
CA GLN A 258 -4.74 -10.53 7.63
C GLN A 258 -4.87 -11.43 8.88
N GLN A 259 -4.65 -12.73 8.70
CA GLN A 259 -4.60 -13.64 9.84
C GLN A 259 -3.33 -13.41 10.66
N GLN A 260 -3.50 -13.21 11.96
CA GLN A 260 -2.41 -13.19 12.92
C GLN A 260 -2.42 -14.43 13.81
N ALA A 261 -1.25 -14.75 14.36
CA ALA A 261 -1.08 -15.80 15.37
C ALA A 261 -0.24 -15.30 16.55
N VAL A 262 -0.66 -15.69 17.75
CA VAL A 262 0.05 -15.47 19.02
C VAL A 262 0.17 -16.78 19.78
N GLU A 263 1.20 -16.89 20.63
CA GLU A 263 1.42 -18.08 21.44
C GLU A 263 1.69 -17.69 22.89
N ALA A 264 0.93 -18.27 23.80
CA ALA A 264 1.20 -18.24 25.23
C ALA A 264 1.88 -19.55 25.62
N LYS A 265 3.01 -19.47 26.33
CA LYS A 265 3.78 -20.66 26.72
C LYS A 265 4.08 -20.65 28.21
N ARG A 266 3.88 -21.80 28.85
CA ARG A 266 4.25 -21.99 30.25
C ARG A 266 5.75 -22.19 30.37
N LEU A 267 6.43 -21.33 31.14
CA LEU A 267 7.89 -21.36 31.30
C LEU A 267 8.37 -22.50 32.22
N LYS A 268 7.49 -23.04 33.08
CA LYS A 268 7.78 -24.14 34.01
C LYS A 268 6.76 -25.25 33.83
N GLY A 269 7.24 -26.48 33.72
CA GLY A 269 6.42 -27.68 33.56
C GLY A 269 7.02 -28.65 32.55
N GLN A 270 6.48 -29.86 32.48
CA GLN A 270 6.94 -30.90 31.54
C GLN A 270 5.99 -31.12 30.34
N SER A 271 4.82 -30.48 30.34
CA SER A 271 3.88 -30.64 29.24
C SER A 271 4.40 -30.01 27.94
N VAL A 272 4.37 -30.79 26.87
CA VAL A 272 4.68 -30.36 25.49
C VAL A 272 3.43 -30.22 24.62
N ARG A 273 2.23 -30.39 25.21
CA ARG A 273 0.96 -30.26 24.48
C ARG A 273 0.74 -28.82 24.02
N VAL A 274 0.33 -28.67 22.77
CA VAL A 274 -0.08 -27.39 22.18
C VAL A 274 -1.58 -27.45 21.94
N SER A 275 -2.32 -26.48 22.48
CA SER A 275 -3.72 -26.25 22.13
C SER A 275 -3.78 -25.14 21.08
N GLU A 276 -4.41 -25.39 19.94
CA GLU A 276 -4.58 -24.39 18.88
C GLU A 276 -6.06 -24.03 18.76
N THR A 277 -6.36 -22.74 18.65
CA THR A 277 -7.71 -22.20 18.53
C THR A 277 -7.72 -21.09 17.50
N THR A 278 -8.76 -21.06 16.66
CA THR A 278 -9.00 -19.98 15.70
C THR A 278 -10.29 -19.26 16.06
N LEU A 279 -10.23 -17.94 16.17
CA LEU A 279 -11.38 -17.07 16.45
C LEU A 279 -11.69 -16.22 15.22
N ALA A 280 -12.97 -16.18 14.83
CA ALA A 280 -13.47 -15.32 13.75
C ALA A 280 -13.73 -13.87 14.22
N VAL A 281 -12.89 -13.38 15.15
CA VAL A 281 -13.02 -12.06 15.78
C VAL A 281 -11.83 -11.20 15.36
N VAL A 282 -12.10 -9.95 15.00
CA VAL A 282 -11.08 -8.93 14.73
C VAL A 282 -10.59 -8.38 16.07
N MET A 283 -9.29 -8.41 16.30
CA MET A 283 -8.67 -7.91 17.52
C MET A 283 -7.25 -7.45 17.26
N ASP A 284 -6.70 -6.60 18.12
CA ASP A 284 -5.28 -6.26 18.07
C ASP A 284 -4.40 -7.38 18.64
N ARG A 285 -3.11 -7.37 18.32
CA ARG A 285 -2.16 -8.41 18.78
C ARG A 285 -2.05 -8.50 20.30
N GLY A 286 -2.17 -7.37 21.00
CA GLY A 286 -2.11 -7.32 22.47
C GLY A 286 -3.32 -7.98 23.11
N GLN A 287 -4.52 -7.73 22.56
CA GLN A 287 -5.77 -8.40 22.94
C GLN A 287 -5.68 -9.91 22.68
N ALA A 288 -5.21 -10.31 21.49
CA ALA A 288 -5.03 -11.72 21.16
C ALA A 288 -4.08 -12.43 22.15
N GLN A 289 -2.94 -11.80 22.47
CA GLN A 289 -1.99 -12.37 23.43
C GLN A 289 -2.59 -12.48 24.83
N GLY A 290 -3.31 -11.46 25.32
CA GLY A 290 -3.99 -11.50 26.61
C GLY A 290 -5.02 -12.62 26.71
N ILE A 291 -5.77 -12.89 25.62
CA ILE A 291 -6.69 -14.03 25.54
C ILE A 291 -5.92 -15.36 25.58
N ALA A 292 -4.83 -15.50 24.81
CA ALA A 292 -4.01 -16.72 24.81
C ALA A 292 -3.41 -17.01 26.19
N ASP A 293 -2.90 -15.98 26.89
CA ASP A 293 -2.37 -16.09 28.24
C ASP A 293 -3.45 -16.51 29.24
N ARG A 294 -4.64 -15.89 29.17
CA ARG A 294 -5.79 -16.26 30.00
C ARG A 294 -6.21 -17.71 29.75
N LEU A 295 -6.35 -18.13 28.49
CA LEU A 295 -6.75 -19.51 28.14
C LEU A 295 -5.75 -20.54 28.67
N LEU A 296 -4.44 -20.24 28.62
CA LEU A 296 -3.41 -21.09 29.19
C LEU A 296 -3.56 -21.19 30.72
N ILE A 297 -3.73 -20.07 31.41
CA ILE A 297 -3.89 -20.05 32.88
C ILE A 297 -5.20 -20.75 33.28
N ASP A 298 -6.32 -20.44 32.62
CA ASP A 298 -7.63 -21.06 32.82
C ASP A 298 -7.53 -22.58 32.71
N ALA A 299 -6.88 -23.12 31.67
CA ALA A 299 -6.71 -24.56 31.50
C ALA A 299 -6.00 -25.23 32.69
N HIS A 300 -5.03 -24.53 33.32
CA HIS A 300 -4.32 -25.03 34.50
C HIS A 300 -5.10 -24.84 35.81
N VAL A 301 -5.91 -23.79 35.93
CA VAL A 301 -6.80 -23.58 37.09
C VAL A 301 -7.93 -24.60 37.06
N MET A 302 -8.55 -24.82 35.90
CA MET A 302 -9.66 -25.74 35.66
C MET A 302 -9.27 -27.23 35.70
N ARG A 303 -8.01 -27.55 36.02
CA ARG A 303 -7.53 -28.94 36.15
C ARG A 303 -8.18 -29.69 37.31
N GLU A 304 -8.71 -28.98 38.29
CA GLU A 304 -9.44 -29.55 39.44
C GLU A 304 -10.94 -29.43 39.17
N ARG A 305 -11.63 -30.58 39.13
CA ARG A 305 -13.08 -30.69 38.93
C ARG A 305 -13.70 -31.34 40.15
N ALA A 306 -14.90 -30.94 40.51
CA ALA A 306 -15.62 -31.45 41.66
C ALA A 306 -17.00 -31.95 41.25
N GLU A 307 -17.41 -33.07 41.85
CA GLU A 307 -18.77 -33.60 41.77
C GLU A 307 -19.32 -33.79 43.18
N PHE A 308 -20.51 -33.27 43.44
CA PHE A 308 -21.20 -33.34 44.73
C PHE A 308 -22.71 -33.18 44.52
N VAL A 309 -23.49 -33.45 45.57
CA VAL A 309 -24.95 -33.28 45.54
C VAL A 309 -25.35 -32.24 46.57
N CYS A 310 -26.00 -31.16 46.13
CA CYS A 310 -26.48 -30.09 46.99
C CYS A 310 -27.86 -30.43 47.59
N ALA A 311 -28.08 -29.98 48.82
CA ALA A 311 -29.39 -30.02 49.46
C ALA A 311 -30.39 -29.01 48.83
N PRO A 312 -31.71 -29.18 49.04
CA PRO A 312 -32.72 -28.23 48.56
C PRO A 312 -32.53 -26.78 49.04
N SER A 313 -31.78 -26.55 50.13
CA SER A 313 -31.44 -25.21 50.61
C SER A 313 -30.61 -24.40 49.61
N ALA A 314 -29.95 -25.06 48.66
CA ALA A 314 -29.16 -24.45 47.60
C ALA A 314 -29.95 -24.25 46.30
N LEU A 315 -31.29 -24.12 46.37
CA LEU A 315 -32.16 -23.94 45.19
C LEU A 315 -31.85 -22.67 44.39
N ASN A 316 -31.27 -21.66 45.04
CA ASN A 316 -30.89 -20.38 44.43
C ASN A 316 -29.60 -20.44 43.59
N LEU A 317 -28.92 -21.59 43.52
CA LEU A 317 -27.73 -21.77 42.69
C LEU A 317 -28.09 -22.14 41.25
N ASP A 318 -27.46 -21.46 40.30
CA ASP A 318 -27.55 -21.72 38.87
C ASP A 318 -26.19 -22.14 38.28
N PRO A 319 -26.15 -22.77 37.08
CA PRO A 319 -24.90 -22.93 36.35
C PRO A 319 -24.23 -21.56 36.15
N GLY A 320 -22.90 -21.50 36.27
CA GLY A 320 -22.12 -20.27 36.21
C GLY A 320 -21.86 -19.62 37.58
N ASP A 321 -22.64 -19.93 38.61
CA ASP A 321 -22.37 -19.45 39.97
C ASP A 321 -21.08 -20.05 40.52
N VAL A 322 -20.41 -19.29 41.39
CA VAL A 322 -19.21 -19.74 42.09
C VAL A 322 -19.57 -20.08 43.54
N VAL A 323 -19.19 -21.26 43.99
CA VAL A 323 -19.35 -21.70 45.38
C VAL A 323 -17.98 -21.94 46.02
N ALA A 324 -17.86 -21.57 47.29
CA ALA A 324 -16.68 -21.85 48.10
C ALA A 324 -16.89 -23.15 48.88
N LEU A 325 -16.36 -24.27 48.37
CA LEU A 325 -16.44 -25.57 49.05
C LEU A 325 -15.32 -25.69 50.09
N GLN A 326 -15.68 -25.78 51.36
CA GLN A 326 -14.76 -26.05 52.46
C GLN A 326 -14.63 -27.56 52.64
N ALA A 327 -13.55 -28.16 52.13
CA ALA A 327 -13.34 -29.59 52.14
C ALA A 327 -11.88 -29.94 52.47
N SER A 328 -11.69 -30.95 53.34
CA SER A 328 -10.36 -31.47 53.70
C SER A 328 -9.37 -30.38 54.14
N GLY A 329 -9.82 -29.42 54.94
CA GLY A 329 -9.01 -28.30 55.46
C GLY A 329 -8.62 -27.23 54.43
N ARG A 330 -9.24 -27.23 53.24
CA ARG A 330 -8.99 -26.25 52.17
C ARG A 330 -10.32 -25.67 51.67
N THR A 331 -10.28 -24.43 51.19
CA THR A 331 -11.39 -23.82 50.47
C THR A 331 -11.13 -23.90 48.98
N TYR A 332 -12.11 -24.39 48.23
CA TYR A 332 -12.09 -24.47 46.77
C TYR A 332 -13.15 -23.53 46.20
N ASP A 333 -12.72 -22.55 45.41
CA ASP A 333 -13.65 -21.74 44.62
C ASP A 333 -13.98 -22.51 43.35
N LEU A 334 -15.24 -22.92 43.24
CA LEU A 334 -15.74 -23.83 42.22
C LEU A 334 -16.86 -23.15 41.45
N ARG A 335 -16.67 -22.96 40.14
CA ARG A 335 -17.73 -22.52 39.22
C ARG A 335 -18.58 -23.71 38.83
N LEU A 336 -19.89 -23.63 39.01
CA LEU A 336 -20.82 -24.67 38.61
C LEU A 336 -20.91 -24.73 37.08
N GLU A 337 -20.59 -25.88 36.48
CA GLU A 337 -20.80 -26.14 35.04
C GLU A 337 -22.20 -26.70 34.78
N ALA A 338 -22.72 -27.47 35.73
CA ALA A 338 -24.07 -28.02 35.69
C ALA A 338 -24.60 -28.23 37.11
N ILE A 339 -25.90 -28.04 37.29
CA ILE A 339 -26.60 -28.36 38.53
C ILE A 339 -28.01 -28.89 38.19
N GLY A 340 -28.45 -29.94 38.87
CA GLY A 340 -29.74 -30.58 38.64
C GLY A 340 -30.95 -29.72 39.05
N TYR A 341 -32.13 -30.08 38.52
CA TYR A 341 -33.43 -29.45 38.81
C TYR A 341 -34.30 -30.26 39.78
N GLU A 342 -33.84 -31.44 40.15
CA GLU A 342 -34.48 -32.35 41.09
C GLU A 342 -34.35 -31.88 42.56
N HIS A 343 -35.03 -32.57 43.48
CA HIS A 343 -35.05 -32.21 44.90
C HIS A 343 -33.66 -32.23 45.56
N VAL A 344 -32.83 -33.22 45.22
CA VAL A 344 -31.41 -33.28 45.60
C VAL A 344 -30.58 -32.95 44.37
N ARG A 345 -29.80 -31.88 44.39
CA ARG A 345 -29.27 -31.28 43.15
C ARG A 345 -27.84 -31.73 42.86
N PRO A 346 -27.59 -32.74 42.00
CA PRO A 346 -26.24 -33.11 41.62
C PRO A 346 -25.59 -31.95 40.85
N ALA A 347 -24.38 -31.61 41.26
CA ALA A 347 -23.62 -30.51 40.73
C ALA A 347 -22.28 -31.01 40.19
N LYS A 348 -21.92 -30.50 39.02
CA LYS A 348 -20.58 -30.61 38.44
C LYS A 348 -19.96 -29.23 38.43
N ALA A 349 -18.77 -29.12 39.01
CA ALA A 349 -18.10 -27.85 39.17
C ALA A 349 -16.64 -27.96 38.74
N VAL A 350 -16.08 -26.83 38.35
CA VAL A 350 -14.69 -26.70 37.95
C VAL A 350 -14.04 -25.61 38.77
N ARG A 351 -12.79 -25.82 39.18
CA ARG A 351 -12.05 -24.81 39.91
C ARG A 351 -11.87 -23.55 39.06
N THR A 352 -12.06 -22.42 39.71
CA THR A 352 -11.95 -21.09 39.10
C THR A 352 -11.11 -20.18 40.00
N ASP A 353 -10.56 -19.12 39.41
CA ASP A 353 -9.84 -18.08 40.12
C ASP A 353 -10.20 -16.74 39.48
N ALA A 354 -10.77 -15.81 40.26
CA ALA A 354 -11.25 -14.54 39.76
C ALA A 354 -10.11 -13.68 39.15
N SER A 355 -8.88 -13.81 39.66
CA SER A 355 -7.72 -13.03 39.19
C SER A 355 -7.29 -13.38 37.77
N VAL A 356 -7.76 -14.50 37.20
CA VAL A 356 -7.46 -14.91 35.83
C VAL A 356 -8.27 -14.10 34.80
N TYR A 357 -9.44 -13.61 35.22
CA TYR A 357 -10.34 -12.82 34.37
C TYR A 357 -10.08 -11.31 34.48
N ASP A 358 -9.12 -10.91 35.33
CA ASP A 358 -8.57 -9.55 35.31
C ASP A 358 -7.86 -9.30 33.98
N ARG A 359 -8.02 -8.10 33.41
CA ARG A 359 -7.42 -7.77 32.11
C ARG A 359 -5.89 -7.82 32.19
N THR A 360 -5.28 -8.60 31.29
CA THR A 360 -3.83 -8.66 31.09
C THR A 360 -3.44 -7.88 29.83
N ALA A 361 -2.45 -7.01 29.94
CA ALA A 361 -1.87 -6.32 28.78
C ALA A 361 -0.83 -7.22 28.11
N GLY A 362 -1.13 -7.74 26.92
CA GLY A 362 -0.12 -8.35 26.06
C GLY A 362 0.87 -7.32 25.50
N PRO A 363 2.10 -7.72 25.16
CA PRO A 363 3.02 -6.89 24.39
C PRO A 363 2.39 -6.51 23.05
N VAL A 364 2.49 -5.23 22.69
CA VAL A 364 1.99 -4.70 21.42
C VAL A 364 3.18 -4.34 20.56
N ALA A 365 3.24 -4.93 19.37
CA ALA A 365 3.99 -4.39 18.26
C ALA A 365 3.02 -3.59 17.40
N THR A 366 3.36 -2.36 17.04
CA THR A 366 2.62 -1.61 16.02
C THR A 366 3.19 -2.02 14.66
N PRO A 367 2.52 -2.85 13.85
CA PRO A 367 2.95 -3.05 12.49
C PRO A 367 2.86 -1.72 11.74
N GLU A 368 3.87 -1.38 10.94
CA GLU A 368 3.75 -0.29 9.98
C GLU A 368 2.90 -0.81 8.80
N PRO A 369 1.75 -0.19 8.49
CA PRO A 369 0.97 -0.57 7.33
C PRO A 369 1.82 -0.32 6.09
N VAL A 370 1.84 -1.32 5.21
CA VAL A 370 2.39 -1.16 3.87
C VAL A 370 1.53 -0.10 3.19
N ALA A 371 2.12 1.05 2.85
CA ALA A 371 1.38 2.13 2.21
C ALA A 371 0.72 1.60 0.92
N ALA A 372 -0.61 1.62 0.86
CA ALA A 372 -1.34 1.51 -0.39
C ALA A 372 -0.95 2.71 -1.25
N THR A 373 0.01 2.50 -2.14
CA THR A 373 0.45 3.51 -3.09
C THR A 373 -0.58 3.55 -4.21
N GLU A 374 -1.47 4.54 -4.20
CA GLU A 374 -2.33 4.76 -5.35
C GLU A 374 -1.44 5.00 -6.59
N ALA A 375 -1.60 4.15 -7.60
CA ALA A 375 -0.83 4.27 -8.83
C ALA A 375 -1.28 5.53 -9.59
N GLY A 376 -0.33 6.42 -9.87
CA GLY A 376 -0.55 7.62 -10.68
C GLY A 376 -0.66 7.31 -12.18
N LYS A 377 -0.82 8.36 -13.00
CA LYS A 377 -0.82 8.27 -14.46
C LYS A 377 0.61 8.06 -14.99
N PRO A 378 0.95 6.89 -15.55
CA PRO A 378 2.30 6.64 -16.07
C PRO A 378 2.59 7.45 -17.34
N LEU A 379 3.82 7.92 -17.49
CA LEU A 379 4.36 8.40 -18.75
C LEU A 379 4.74 7.21 -19.64
N LEU A 380 4.51 7.30 -20.95
CA LEU A 380 4.98 6.34 -21.94
C LEU A 380 5.58 7.09 -23.14
N GLU A 381 6.76 6.67 -23.56
CA GLU A 381 7.39 7.07 -24.81
C GLU A 381 7.63 5.85 -25.69
N ILE A 382 7.38 6.01 -26.99
CA ILE A 382 7.58 4.97 -28.01
C ILE A 382 8.81 5.37 -28.84
N LEU A 383 9.86 4.57 -28.74
CA LEU A 383 11.16 4.82 -29.34
C LEU A 383 11.34 3.90 -30.56
N ASP A 384 11.03 4.43 -31.75
CA ASP A 384 11.33 3.77 -33.03
C ASP A 384 12.80 4.06 -33.42
N LEU A 385 13.70 3.19 -32.95
CA LEU A 385 15.16 3.37 -33.03
C LEU A 385 15.79 2.51 -34.13
N PRO A 386 17.00 2.85 -34.60
CA PRO A 386 17.82 1.93 -35.38
C PRO A 386 18.23 0.70 -34.55
N LEU A 387 18.82 -0.31 -35.21
CA LEU A 387 19.48 -1.41 -34.51
C LEU A 387 20.71 -0.90 -33.74
N LEU A 388 20.80 -1.23 -32.46
CA LEU A 388 21.87 -0.78 -31.57
C LEU A 388 22.75 -1.95 -31.13
N ARG A 389 22.12 -3.06 -30.72
CA ARG A 389 22.79 -4.27 -30.22
C ARG A 389 22.80 -5.39 -31.25
N GLY A 390 21.79 -5.42 -32.12
CA GLY A 390 21.68 -6.38 -33.22
C GLY A 390 20.91 -7.67 -32.89
N ASP A 391 20.49 -7.87 -31.65
CA ASP A 391 19.54 -8.90 -31.21
C ASP A 391 18.09 -8.41 -31.14
N GLU A 392 17.88 -7.12 -31.39
CA GLU A 392 16.58 -6.46 -31.41
C GLU A 392 15.75 -6.82 -32.65
N ALA A 393 14.42 -6.87 -32.52
CA ALA A 393 13.52 -6.96 -33.66
C ALA A 393 13.54 -5.62 -34.46
N PRO A 394 14.04 -5.58 -35.72
CA PRO A 394 14.35 -4.30 -36.39
C PRO A 394 13.14 -3.42 -36.75
N HIS A 395 11.93 -3.97 -36.68
CA HIS A 395 10.68 -3.30 -37.05
C HIS A 395 9.88 -2.81 -35.84
N ALA A 396 10.18 -3.33 -34.65
CA ALA A 396 9.40 -3.10 -33.44
C ALA A 396 10.06 -2.01 -32.56
N PRO A 397 9.29 -1.03 -32.09
CA PRO A 397 9.82 0.05 -31.27
C PRO A 397 10.11 -0.44 -29.84
N LEU A 398 10.96 0.30 -29.12
CA LEU A 398 11.11 0.16 -27.67
C LEU A 398 10.09 1.02 -26.93
N LEU A 399 9.53 0.48 -25.85
CA LEU A 399 8.57 1.15 -24.98
C LEU A 399 9.27 1.52 -23.67
N ALA A 400 9.30 2.82 -23.37
CA ALA A 400 9.84 3.36 -22.12
C ALA A 400 8.69 3.94 -21.30
N ALA A 401 8.47 3.43 -20.07
CA ALA A 401 7.44 3.95 -19.18
C ALA A 401 7.99 4.35 -17.83
N TYR A 402 7.43 5.40 -17.24
CA TYR A 402 7.83 5.90 -15.92
C TYR A 402 6.60 6.30 -15.09
N ALA A 403 6.60 5.97 -13.81
CA ALA A 403 5.63 6.41 -12.81
C ALA A 403 6.25 6.40 -11.41
N SER A 404 5.80 7.33 -10.56
CA SER A 404 6.14 7.34 -9.14
C SER A 404 4.86 7.57 -8.34
N PRO A 405 4.43 6.60 -7.50
CA PRO A 405 5.04 5.29 -7.23
C PRO A 405 4.93 4.30 -8.41
N TRP A 406 5.92 3.41 -8.55
CA TRP A 406 5.95 2.40 -9.62
C TRP A 406 5.14 1.16 -9.25
N ASN A 407 4.19 0.77 -10.11
CA ASN A 407 3.29 -0.37 -9.92
C ASN A 407 3.16 -1.23 -11.19
N GLY A 408 4.17 -1.18 -12.08
CA GLY A 408 4.12 -1.77 -13.42
C GLY A 408 3.15 -1.05 -14.36
N VAL A 409 3.45 -1.09 -15.66
CA VAL A 409 2.64 -0.45 -16.71
C VAL A 409 2.26 -1.47 -17.76
N ALA A 410 0.98 -1.59 -18.05
CA ALA A 410 0.50 -2.41 -19.16
C ALA A 410 0.23 -1.52 -20.37
N VAL A 411 0.65 -1.97 -21.55
CA VAL A 411 0.48 -1.27 -22.83
C VAL A 411 -0.38 -2.13 -23.76
N TYR A 412 -1.47 -1.55 -24.24
CA TYR A 412 -2.42 -2.14 -25.15
C TYR A 412 -2.41 -1.39 -26.48
N ARG A 413 -2.83 -2.08 -27.55
CA ARG A 413 -2.87 -1.54 -28.90
C ARG A 413 -4.19 -1.90 -29.59
N SER A 414 -4.73 -0.98 -30.39
CA SER A 414 -5.89 -1.21 -31.26
C SER A 414 -5.80 -0.39 -32.55
N PRO A 415 -6.27 -0.90 -33.70
CA PRO A 415 -6.43 -0.10 -34.92
C PRO A 415 -7.43 1.06 -34.80
N GLY A 416 -8.25 1.08 -33.75
CA GLY A 416 -9.30 2.08 -33.54
C GLY A 416 -9.38 2.55 -32.08
N SER A 417 -10.58 2.95 -31.65
CA SER A 417 -10.85 3.41 -30.28
C SER A 417 -11.39 2.32 -29.34
N SER A 418 -11.55 1.09 -29.84
CA SER A 418 -12.06 -0.07 -29.10
C SER A 418 -11.34 -1.35 -29.54
N GLY A 419 -11.51 -2.46 -28.81
CA GLY A 419 -10.86 -3.74 -29.16
C GLY A 419 -9.36 -3.75 -28.88
N PHE A 420 -8.97 -3.19 -27.74
CA PHE A 420 -7.58 -3.15 -27.27
C PHE A 420 -7.06 -4.55 -26.95
N VAL A 421 -5.93 -4.92 -27.54
CA VAL A 421 -5.20 -6.16 -27.27
C VAL A 421 -3.91 -5.80 -26.52
N LEU A 422 -3.52 -6.62 -25.55
CA LEU A 422 -2.28 -6.42 -24.80
C LEU A 422 -1.09 -6.54 -25.75
N ASP A 423 -0.25 -5.50 -25.80
CA ASP A 423 0.98 -5.48 -26.59
C ASP A 423 2.17 -5.91 -25.72
N SER A 424 2.31 -5.33 -24.52
CA SER A 424 3.44 -5.56 -23.60
C SER A 424 3.10 -5.16 -22.16
N THR A 425 3.83 -5.72 -21.20
CA THR A 425 3.84 -5.29 -19.79
C THR A 425 5.25 -4.87 -19.41
N ILE A 426 5.39 -3.67 -18.85
CA ILE A 426 6.66 -3.08 -18.42
C ILE A 426 6.75 -3.23 -16.89
N GLU A 427 7.71 -4.03 -16.44
CA GLU A 427 7.88 -4.39 -15.03
C GLU A 427 8.81 -3.46 -14.27
N ASN A 428 9.72 -2.77 -14.95
CA ASN A 428 10.69 -1.85 -14.35
C ASN A 428 10.54 -0.43 -14.94
N PRO A 429 10.66 0.64 -14.13
CA PRO A 429 10.58 2.00 -14.63
C PRO A 429 11.79 2.32 -15.54
N ALA A 430 11.53 3.01 -16.64
CA ALA A 430 12.56 3.57 -17.50
C ALA A 430 13.03 4.93 -16.99
N THR A 431 14.30 5.27 -17.23
CA THR A 431 14.82 6.61 -16.93
C THR A 431 14.43 7.57 -18.06
N ILE A 432 13.39 8.38 -17.82
CA ILE A 432 12.87 9.38 -18.77
C ILE A 432 12.98 10.77 -18.15
N GLY A 433 13.63 11.69 -18.87
CA GLY A 433 13.85 13.07 -18.48
C GLY A 433 13.51 14.07 -19.59
N ARG A 434 13.87 15.32 -19.34
CA ARG A 434 13.71 16.42 -20.30
C ARG A 434 14.97 17.27 -20.37
N LEU A 435 15.27 17.78 -21.57
CA LEU A 435 16.32 18.78 -21.73
C LEU A 435 15.95 20.08 -20.99
N VAL A 436 16.88 20.64 -20.22
CA VAL A 436 16.72 21.97 -19.58
C VAL A 436 17.47 23.08 -20.33
N ALA A 437 18.20 22.73 -21.39
CA ALA A 437 18.85 23.64 -22.30
C ALA A 437 18.72 23.11 -23.75
N PRO A 438 18.71 23.98 -24.77
CA PRO A 438 18.75 23.53 -26.15
C PRO A 438 20.06 22.79 -26.44
N LEU A 439 20.01 21.82 -27.35
CA LEU A 439 21.15 21.02 -27.76
C LEU A 439 21.45 21.30 -29.25
N ASP A 440 22.55 22.00 -29.49
CA ASP A 440 23.06 22.28 -30.83
C ASP A 440 23.55 21.01 -31.55
N PRO A 441 23.62 21.03 -32.89
CA PRO A 441 24.15 19.92 -33.66
C PRO A 441 25.62 19.70 -33.32
N GLY A 442 26.00 18.42 -33.22
CA GLY A 442 27.33 18.00 -32.82
C GLY A 442 28.14 17.37 -33.95
N PRO A 443 29.45 17.20 -33.76
CA PRO A 443 30.25 16.42 -34.69
C PRO A 443 29.82 14.94 -34.68
N THR A 444 29.80 14.32 -35.84
CA THR A 444 29.57 12.88 -36.01
C THR A 444 30.89 12.10 -35.99
N SER A 445 30.87 10.84 -35.58
CA SER A 445 32.02 9.91 -35.63
C SER A 445 33.26 10.31 -34.81
N ARG A 446 33.13 11.29 -33.91
CA ARG A 446 34.16 11.69 -32.94
C ARG A 446 33.50 12.20 -31.67
N TRP A 447 34.29 12.31 -30.60
CA TRP A 447 33.83 12.87 -29.34
C TRP A 447 33.47 14.34 -29.51
N ASP A 448 32.23 14.69 -29.17
CA ASP A 448 31.78 16.04 -28.98
C ASP A 448 32.26 16.53 -27.60
N ARG A 449 33.14 17.51 -27.63
CA ARG A 449 33.74 18.13 -26.44
C ARG A 449 33.21 19.53 -26.18
N ALA A 450 32.35 20.04 -27.07
CA ALA A 450 31.86 21.41 -27.02
C ALA A 450 30.43 21.46 -26.50
N ASN A 451 29.57 20.56 -26.97
CA ASN A 451 28.20 20.50 -26.51
C ASN A 451 28.07 19.66 -25.24
N GLU A 452 27.07 20.00 -24.45
CA GLU A 452 26.69 19.31 -23.24
C GLU A 452 25.18 19.10 -23.23
N ILE A 453 24.72 17.97 -22.71
CA ILE A 453 23.30 17.70 -22.50
C ILE A 453 23.01 17.99 -21.04
N ILE A 454 22.13 18.95 -20.78
CA ILE A 454 21.63 19.20 -19.42
C ILE A 454 20.21 18.64 -19.35
N VAL A 455 20.00 17.64 -18.49
CA VAL A 455 18.72 16.92 -18.35
C VAL A 455 18.21 16.99 -16.93
N GLU A 456 16.91 17.22 -16.81
CA GLU A 456 16.16 17.01 -15.57
C GLU A 456 15.57 15.61 -15.57
N LEU A 457 15.79 14.88 -14.48
CA LEU A 457 15.29 13.53 -14.24
C LEU A 457 14.32 13.51 -13.05
N PRO A 458 13.47 12.49 -12.93
CA PRO A 458 12.76 12.23 -11.70
C PRO A 458 13.73 11.98 -10.54
N SER A 459 13.39 12.40 -9.33
CA SER A 459 14.28 12.30 -8.15
C SER A 459 14.62 10.86 -7.72
N THR A 460 13.95 9.86 -8.30
CA THR A 460 14.23 8.43 -8.07
C THR A 460 15.34 7.90 -8.97
N GLU A 461 15.68 8.62 -10.05
CA GLU A 461 16.62 8.16 -11.06
C GLU A 461 17.98 8.84 -10.90
N THR A 462 19.04 8.15 -11.31
CA THR A 462 20.41 8.68 -11.28
C THR A 462 21.17 8.27 -12.54
N LEU A 463 22.09 9.12 -12.99
CA LEU A 463 23.03 8.81 -14.07
C LEU A 463 24.45 8.74 -13.54
N GLU A 464 25.26 7.89 -14.16
CA GLU A 464 26.65 7.69 -13.78
C GLU A 464 27.62 7.94 -14.93
N SER A 465 28.84 8.31 -14.55
CA SER A 465 29.96 8.39 -15.48
C SER A 465 30.51 6.99 -15.75
N ARG A 466 30.96 6.73 -16.97
CA ARG A 466 31.57 5.45 -17.36
C ARG A 466 32.91 5.67 -18.05
N ASP A 467 33.80 4.71 -17.88
CA ASP A 467 35.09 4.74 -18.56
C ASP A 467 34.92 4.77 -20.08
N ARG A 468 35.79 5.52 -20.74
CA ARG A 468 35.75 5.75 -22.20
C ARG A 468 35.62 4.45 -23.01
N LEU A 469 36.31 3.38 -22.60
CA LEU A 469 36.27 2.10 -23.30
C LEU A 469 34.91 1.42 -23.19
N LEU A 470 34.23 1.54 -22.04
CA LEU A 470 32.89 1.00 -21.84
C LEU A 470 31.86 1.76 -22.68
N VAL A 471 32.00 3.08 -22.77
CA VAL A 471 31.13 3.91 -23.64
C VAL A 471 31.31 3.51 -25.10
N LEU A 472 32.55 3.35 -25.57
CA LEU A 472 32.80 2.82 -26.92
C LEU A 472 32.28 1.40 -27.14
N GLY A 473 32.12 0.62 -26.06
CA GLY A 473 31.46 -0.69 -26.07
C GLY A 473 29.94 -0.64 -25.93
N GLY A 474 29.30 0.53 -25.98
CA GLY A 474 27.85 0.70 -25.95
C GLY A 474 27.25 1.08 -24.60
N ALA A 475 28.06 1.37 -23.57
CA ALA A 475 27.56 1.88 -22.30
C ALA A 475 27.04 3.33 -22.42
N ASN A 476 26.26 3.78 -21.43
CA ASN A 476 25.71 5.14 -21.35
C ASN A 476 25.00 5.55 -22.64
N LEU A 477 23.99 4.77 -23.03
CA LEU A 477 23.23 4.98 -24.26
C LEU A 477 21.92 5.68 -23.94
N GLY A 478 21.56 6.69 -24.72
CA GLY A 478 20.30 7.41 -24.56
C GLY A 478 19.78 7.92 -25.89
N ALA A 479 18.52 8.35 -25.90
CA ALA A 479 17.86 8.95 -27.04
C ALA A 479 17.30 10.32 -26.67
N VAL A 480 17.50 11.29 -27.56
CA VAL A 480 16.94 12.64 -27.47
C VAL A 480 15.94 12.84 -28.60
N LYS A 481 14.71 13.24 -28.27
CA LYS A 481 13.66 13.50 -29.25
C LYS A 481 13.82 14.90 -29.83
N ASN A 482 13.91 15.04 -31.15
CA ASN A 482 13.92 16.35 -31.79
C ASN A 482 12.50 16.93 -31.95
N ALA A 483 12.41 18.17 -32.45
CA ALA A 483 11.13 18.88 -32.62
C ALA A 483 10.16 18.19 -33.60
N GLU A 484 10.69 17.39 -34.54
CA GLU A 484 9.90 16.62 -35.52
C GLU A 484 9.47 15.25 -34.98
N GLY A 485 9.89 14.89 -33.76
CA GLY A 485 9.59 13.61 -33.13
C GLY A 485 10.56 12.48 -33.47
N HIS A 486 11.64 12.75 -34.22
CA HIS A 486 12.69 11.78 -34.50
C HIS A 486 13.68 11.66 -33.33
N TRP A 487 14.24 10.47 -33.14
CA TRP A 487 15.16 10.18 -32.05
C TRP A 487 16.62 10.24 -32.51
N GLU A 488 17.41 11.11 -31.89
CA GLU A 488 18.87 11.07 -31.96
C GLU A 488 19.40 10.14 -30.87
N VAL A 489 20.21 9.15 -31.24
CA VAL A 489 20.89 8.28 -30.27
C VAL A 489 22.23 8.91 -29.89
N VAL A 490 22.44 9.07 -28.59
CA VAL A 490 23.62 9.70 -27.99
C VAL A 490 24.24 8.79 -26.94
N GLN A 491 25.55 8.98 -26.73
CA GLN A 491 26.23 8.42 -25.56
C GLN A 491 27.02 9.50 -24.84
N TRP A 492 27.33 9.27 -23.55
CA TRP A 492 28.10 10.20 -22.73
C TRP A 492 29.14 9.50 -21.87
N GLN A 493 30.28 10.16 -21.65
CA GLN A 493 31.29 9.66 -20.72
C GLN A 493 31.04 10.15 -19.30
N ASN A 494 30.80 11.46 -19.14
CA ASN A 494 30.66 12.09 -17.84
C ASN A 494 29.18 12.39 -17.56
N ALA A 495 28.74 12.09 -16.35
CA ALA A 495 27.48 12.53 -15.79
C ALA A 495 27.74 13.19 -14.44
N GLU A 496 27.44 14.49 -14.35
CA GLU A 496 27.63 15.31 -13.16
C GLU A 496 26.28 15.85 -12.67
N LEU A 497 25.97 15.68 -11.37
CA LEU A 497 24.78 16.26 -10.77
C LEU A 497 25.03 17.75 -10.50
N VAL A 498 24.35 18.63 -11.25
CA VAL A 498 24.57 20.09 -11.22
C VAL A 498 23.46 20.87 -10.50
N GLY A 499 22.37 20.19 -10.13
CA GLY A 499 21.22 20.77 -9.42
C GLY A 499 20.31 19.68 -8.85
N SER A 500 19.17 20.05 -8.24
CA SER A 500 18.18 19.06 -7.75
C SER A 500 17.63 18.28 -8.94
N SER A 501 17.97 16.99 -9.02
CA SER A 501 17.59 16.08 -10.11
C SER A 501 18.01 16.54 -11.51
N GLN A 502 19.06 17.37 -11.62
CA GLN A 502 19.58 17.86 -12.90
C GLN A 502 21.00 17.36 -13.13
N TYR A 503 21.22 16.71 -14.28
CA TYR A 503 22.51 16.15 -14.68
C TYR A 503 23.05 16.88 -15.90
N ARG A 504 24.35 17.19 -15.87
CA ARG A 504 25.15 17.63 -17.02
C ARG A 504 25.90 16.41 -17.57
N LEU A 505 25.63 16.10 -18.84
CA LEU A 505 26.30 15.05 -19.59
C LEU A 505 27.29 15.68 -20.57
N SER A 506 28.54 15.25 -20.53
CA SER A 506 29.61 15.80 -21.37
C SER A 506 30.51 14.70 -21.94
N LEU A 507 31.35 15.10 -22.90
CA LEU A 507 32.08 14.18 -23.78
C LEU A 507 31.10 13.22 -24.45
N LEU A 508 30.37 13.73 -25.44
CA LEU A 508 29.27 13.02 -26.07
C LEU A 508 29.73 12.26 -27.32
N LEU A 509 29.07 11.15 -27.63
CA LEU A 509 29.06 10.57 -28.98
C LEU A 509 27.66 10.80 -29.55
N ARG A 510 27.59 11.56 -30.65
CA ARG A 510 26.34 12.05 -31.23
C ARG A 510 25.93 11.20 -32.44
N GLY A 511 24.63 11.15 -32.75
CA GLY A 511 24.09 10.53 -33.97
C GLY A 511 24.44 9.06 -34.16
N GLN A 512 24.51 8.29 -33.07
CA GLN A 512 24.91 6.88 -33.12
C GLN A 512 23.94 6.06 -33.97
N ALA A 513 24.45 4.96 -34.54
CA ALA A 513 23.70 4.01 -35.36
C ALA A 513 22.92 4.64 -36.55
N GLY A 514 23.40 5.76 -37.10
CA GLY A 514 22.78 6.37 -38.28
C GLY A 514 21.72 7.43 -37.99
N THR A 515 21.70 7.98 -36.78
CA THR A 515 20.74 9.01 -36.36
C THR A 515 21.24 10.42 -36.56
N GLU A 516 22.26 10.62 -37.41
CA GLU A 516 22.90 11.92 -37.58
C GLU A 516 21.94 13.00 -38.09
N ALA A 517 20.97 12.65 -38.95
CA ALA A 517 19.97 13.61 -39.42
C ALA A 517 18.79 13.81 -38.45
N ALA A 518 18.76 13.09 -37.32
CA ALA A 518 17.81 13.37 -36.24
C ALA A 518 18.33 14.49 -35.30
N MET A 519 19.62 14.89 -35.42
CA MET A 519 20.14 16.06 -34.72
C MET A 519 19.35 17.31 -35.10
N GLY A 520 18.71 17.95 -34.11
CA GLY A 520 18.08 19.25 -34.31
C GLY A 520 19.11 20.37 -34.41
N ASP A 521 18.71 21.49 -35.02
CA ASP A 521 19.52 22.70 -35.12
C ASP A 521 18.77 23.94 -34.57
N PRO A 522 18.69 24.10 -33.23
CA PRO A 522 19.00 23.12 -32.17
C PRO A 522 17.81 22.21 -31.85
N THR A 523 18.07 21.12 -31.12
CA THR A 523 17.01 20.40 -30.41
C THR A 523 16.51 21.26 -29.23
N PRO A 524 15.21 21.57 -29.13
CA PRO A 524 14.71 22.57 -28.20
C PRO A 524 14.72 22.11 -26.73
N ILE A 525 14.72 23.07 -25.81
CA ILE A 525 14.45 22.85 -24.38
C ILE A 525 13.09 22.13 -24.19
N GLY A 526 13.01 21.25 -23.19
CA GLY A 526 11.81 20.47 -22.87
C GLY A 526 11.66 19.17 -23.66
N SER A 527 12.52 18.95 -24.66
CA SER A 527 12.58 17.71 -25.45
C SER A 527 12.84 16.50 -24.56
N THR A 528 12.20 15.38 -24.88
CA THR A 528 12.33 14.13 -24.12
C THR A 528 13.74 13.56 -24.27
N PHE A 529 14.32 13.15 -23.14
CA PHE A 529 15.52 12.34 -23.06
C PHE A 529 15.15 11.00 -22.42
N ALA A 530 15.58 9.89 -22.99
CA ALA A 530 15.36 8.56 -22.42
C ALA A 530 16.65 7.74 -22.44
N VAL A 531 16.97 7.07 -21.34
CA VAL A 531 18.11 6.14 -21.28
C VAL A 531 17.69 4.83 -21.92
N ILE A 532 18.58 4.24 -22.72
CA ILE A 532 18.37 2.96 -23.40
C ILE A 532 19.10 1.88 -22.61
N ASP A 533 18.35 1.14 -21.80
CA ASP A 533 18.85 0.06 -20.96
C ASP A 533 17.82 -1.10 -20.90
N PRO A 534 18.09 -2.19 -20.16
CA PRO A 534 17.17 -3.34 -20.06
C PRO A 534 15.79 -3.05 -19.43
N SER A 535 15.51 -1.85 -18.91
CA SER A 535 14.16 -1.48 -18.43
C SER A 535 13.17 -1.22 -19.57
N LEU A 536 13.67 -0.91 -20.77
CA LEU A 536 12.84 -0.74 -21.96
C LEU A 536 12.37 -2.10 -22.49
N VAL A 537 11.10 -2.18 -22.88
CA VAL A 537 10.50 -3.39 -23.42
C VAL A 537 10.26 -3.23 -24.91
N GLN A 538 10.68 -4.21 -25.72
CA GLN A 538 10.38 -4.21 -27.15
C GLN A 538 8.93 -4.62 -27.39
N SER A 539 8.20 -3.82 -28.17
CA SER A 539 6.80 -4.07 -28.51
C SER A 539 6.61 -5.36 -29.31
N SER A 540 5.43 -5.97 -29.19
CA SER A 540 5.02 -7.14 -29.98
C SER A 540 4.46 -6.81 -31.37
N LEU A 541 4.65 -5.57 -31.85
CA LEU A 541 4.27 -5.13 -33.19
C LEU A 541 4.83 -6.07 -34.28
N ALA A 542 3.96 -6.63 -35.13
CA ALA A 542 4.39 -7.53 -36.19
C ALA A 542 4.98 -6.76 -37.39
N PRO A 543 5.87 -7.37 -38.21
CA PRO A 543 6.45 -6.72 -39.38
C PRO A 543 5.42 -6.18 -40.39
N SER A 544 4.28 -6.88 -40.54
CA SER A 544 3.19 -6.50 -41.45
C SER A 544 2.37 -5.30 -40.96
N GLU A 545 2.49 -4.94 -39.68
CA GLU A 545 1.74 -3.84 -39.05
C GLU A 545 2.48 -2.49 -39.13
N ARG A 546 3.69 -2.49 -39.68
CA ARG A 546 4.54 -1.31 -39.87
C ARG A 546 3.83 -0.24 -40.71
N GLY A 547 3.95 1.01 -40.29
CA GLY A 547 3.35 2.17 -40.94
C GLY A 547 1.85 2.35 -40.71
N LEU A 548 1.17 1.36 -40.10
CA LEU A 548 -0.23 1.51 -39.72
C LEU A 548 -0.36 2.40 -38.48
N ALA A 549 -1.37 3.25 -38.46
CA ALA A 549 -1.71 4.04 -37.30
C ALA A 549 -2.46 3.16 -36.28
N PHE A 550 -1.88 3.01 -35.09
CA PHE A 550 -2.52 2.33 -33.97
C PHE A 550 -2.76 3.30 -32.82
N THR A 551 -3.85 3.09 -32.09
CA THR A 551 -4.07 3.69 -30.78
C THR A 551 -3.37 2.81 -29.73
N TRP A 552 -2.37 3.38 -29.08
CA TRP A 552 -1.65 2.82 -27.95
C TRP A 552 -2.31 3.33 -26.68
N LYS A 553 -2.69 2.43 -25.78
CA LYS A 553 -3.35 2.75 -24.52
C LYS A 553 -2.57 2.13 -23.37
N TRP A 554 -2.22 2.91 -22.34
CA TRP A 554 -1.37 2.44 -21.25
C TRP A 554 -1.84 2.96 -19.89
N GLY A 555 -1.54 2.22 -18.84
CA GLY A 555 -1.91 2.54 -17.47
C GLY A 555 -1.32 1.56 -16.46
N PRO A 556 -1.57 1.77 -15.16
CA PRO A 556 -1.08 0.88 -14.11
C PRO A 556 -1.59 -0.55 -14.31
N ALA A 557 -0.69 -1.53 -14.30
CA ALA A 557 -1.05 -2.93 -14.55
C ALA A 557 -2.04 -3.50 -13.52
N ILE A 558 -2.07 -2.90 -12.31
CA ILE A 558 -2.96 -3.28 -11.21
C ILE A 558 -4.39 -2.71 -11.31
N LYS A 559 -4.67 -1.85 -12.30
CA LYS A 559 -5.97 -1.19 -12.48
C LYS A 559 -6.67 -1.67 -13.77
N PRO A 560 -8.01 -1.68 -13.81
CA PRO A 560 -8.74 -2.03 -15.03
C PRO A 560 -8.56 -0.94 -16.11
N ILE A 561 -8.66 -1.33 -17.39
CA ILE A 561 -8.33 -0.49 -18.56
C ILE A 561 -9.21 0.77 -18.72
N ASP A 562 -10.36 0.82 -18.06
CA ASP A 562 -11.31 1.93 -18.05
C ASP A 562 -11.08 2.93 -16.91
N ASP A 563 -10.14 2.65 -16.01
CA ASP A 563 -9.77 3.54 -14.91
C ASP A 563 -9.19 4.88 -15.44
N PRO A 564 -9.50 6.02 -14.80
CA PRO A 564 -9.05 7.35 -15.24
C PRO A 564 -7.52 7.56 -15.24
N THR A 565 -6.76 6.64 -14.66
CA THR A 565 -5.29 6.62 -14.71
C THR A 565 -4.73 6.19 -16.08
N TRP A 566 -5.55 5.55 -16.92
CA TRP A 566 -5.16 5.13 -18.27
C TRP A 566 -5.14 6.30 -19.25
N GLN A 567 -4.17 6.27 -20.16
CA GLN A 567 -3.95 7.26 -21.20
C GLN A 567 -3.87 6.60 -22.58
N ALA A 568 -4.09 7.37 -23.63
CA ALA A 568 -4.02 6.86 -25.01
C ALA A 568 -3.40 7.88 -25.97
N MET A 569 -2.72 7.36 -27.00
CA MET A 569 -2.04 8.11 -28.05
C MET A 569 -2.13 7.32 -29.36
N THR A 570 -2.39 8.00 -30.48
CA THR A 570 -2.26 7.38 -31.80
C THR A 570 -0.86 7.59 -32.35
N ALA A 571 -0.19 6.51 -32.76
CA ALA A 571 1.13 6.56 -33.36
C ALA A 571 1.28 5.51 -34.47
N SER A 572 2.02 5.86 -35.51
CA SER A 572 2.44 4.95 -36.59
C SER A 572 3.94 4.71 -36.49
N ILE A 573 4.35 3.44 -36.52
CA ILE A 573 5.76 3.06 -36.37
C ILE A 573 6.36 2.77 -37.73
N ALA A 574 7.43 3.47 -38.08
CA ALA A 574 8.07 3.34 -39.39
C ALA A 574 8.97 2.10 -39.47
N GLY A 575 9.51 1.65 -38.33
CA GLY A 575 10.43 0.52 -38.21
C GLY A 575 11.84 0.94 -38.62
N ILE A 576 12.40 1.95 -37.94
CA ILE A 576 13.66 2.61 -38.30
C ILE A 576 14.85 1.63 -38.28
N GLY A 577 14.82 0.58 -37.47
CA GLY A 577 15.82 -0.50 -37.50
C GLY A 577 15.95 -1.22 -38.85
N LEU A 578 14.92 -1.21 -39.69
CA LEU A 578 14.98 -1.77 -41.05
C LEU A 578 15.62 -0.80 -42.05
N ARG A 579 15.66 0.51 -41.78
CA ARG A 579 16.09 1.55 -42.71
C ARG A 579 17.61 1.45 -42.99
N PRO A 580 18.04 1.33 -44.27
CA PRO A 580 19.46 1.41 -44.61
C PRO A 580 20.09 2.73 -44.17
N LEU A 581 21.35 2.67 -43.73
CA LEU A 581 22.14 3.85 -43.37
C LEU A 581 22.43 4.71 -44.60
N SER A 582 22.65 6.02 -44.38
CA SER A 582 22.95 6.94 -45.47
C SER A 582 24.34 6.66 -46.05
N PRO A 583 24.53 6.54 -47.37
CA PRO A 583 25.88 6.43 -47.94
C PRO A 583 26.78 7.61 -47.55
N VAL A 584 28.09 7.45 -47.65
CA VAL A 584 29.08 8.49 -47.27
C VAL A 584 30.10 8.74 -48.36
N HIS A 585 30.90 9.80 -48.21
CA HIS A 585 31.96 10.18 -49.16
C HIS A 585 31.47 10.34 -50.60
N LEU A 586 30.33 11.01 -50.78
CA LEU A 586 29.79 11.38 -52.09
C LEU A 586 30.82 12.21 -52.86
N LYS A 587 31.11 11.80 -54.08
CA LYS A 587 32.00 12.51 -55.00
C LYS A 587 31.35 12.57 -56.38
N ALA A 588 31.34 13.75 -56.97
CA ALA A 588 31.02 13.96 -58.37
C ALA A 588 32.28 14.40 -59.10
N ARG A 589 32.51 13.86 -60.30
CA ARG A 589 33.63 14.27 -61.16
C ARG A 589 33.17 14.32 -62.61
N LYS A 590 33.38 15.45 -63.27
CA LYS A 590 33.10 15.60 -64.70
C LYS A 590 34.20 14.95 -65.55
N ASP A 591 33.80 14.17 -66.55
CA ASP A 591 34.69 13.68 -67.60
C ASP A 591 34.90 14.80 -68.64
N PRO A 592 36.13 15.28 -68.86
CA PRO A 592 36.39 16.37 -69.81
C PRO A 592 36.23 15.98 -71.28
N ALA A 593 36.27 14.68 -71.62
CA ALA A 593 36.12 14.21 -72.99
C ALA A 593 34.66 14.00 -73.40
N THR A 594 33.81 13.49 -72.49
CA THR A 594 32.39 13.21 -72.78
C THR A 594 31.43 14.25 -72.21
N GLY A 595 31.83 14.99 -71.18
CA GLY A 595 30.96 15.89 -70.42
C GLY A 595 30.06 15.19 -69.40
N ASP A 596 30.16 13.86 -69.27
CA ASP A 596 29.40 13.08 -68.29
C ASP A 596 29.90 13.34 -66.87
N ILE A 597 29.00 13.23 -65.89
CA ILE A 597 29.36 13.37 -64.48
C ILE A 597 29.32 11.99 -63.84
N HIS A 598 30.49 11.55 -63.36
CA HIS A 598 30.65 10.31 -62.59
C HIS A 598 30.37 10.59 -61.12
N LEU A 599 29.33 9.93 -60.61
CA LEU A 599 28.92 9.97 -59.21
C LEU A 599 29.42 8.70 -58.52
N SER A 600 29.99 8.83 -57.32
CA SER A 600 30.46 7.70 -56.52
C SER A 600 30.28 7.96 -55.04
N TRP A 601 30.11 6.89 -54.26
CA TRP A 601 29.92 6.93 -52.81
C TRP A 601 30.46 5.65 -52.15
N ILE A 602 30.45 5.62 -50.82
CA ILE A 602 30.80 4.44 -50.02
C ILE A 602 29.56 3.95 -49.26
N ARG A 603 29.28 2.65 -49.37
CA ARG A 603 28.18 1.97 -48.66
C ARG A 603 28.43 1.96 -47.14
N ARG A 604 27.36 2.14 -46.37
CA ARG A 604 27.33 1.83 -44.93
C ARG A 604 26.42 0.62 -44.70
N THR A 605 26.72 -0.19 -43.70
CA THR A 605 25.83 -1.29 -43.28
C THR A 605 25.43 -1.11 -41.83
N ARG A 606 24.19 -1.50 -41.52
CA ARG A 606 23.67 -1.55 -40.14
C ARG A 606 23.84 -2.92 -39.48
N ILE A 607 24.10 -3.97 -40.26
CA ILE A 607 24.25 -5.35 -39.76
C ILE A 607 25.69 -5.77 -39.96
N GLY A 608 26.39 -6.12 -38.87
CA GLY A 608 27.74 -6.71 -38.94
C GLY A 608 28.85 -5.77 -39.43
N GLY A 609 28.64 -4.46 -39.39
CA GLY A 609 29.60 -3.45 -39.89
C GLY A 609 30.89 -3.34 -39.08
N ASP A 610 30.90 -3.81 -37.84
CA ASP A 610 32.05 -3.70 -36.92
C ASP A 610 32.98 -4.93 -36.97
N ASN A 611 32.77 -5.86 -37.90
CA ASN A 611 33.63 -7.03 -38.05
C ASN A 611 34.90 -6.71 -38.87
N TRP A 612 36.00 -6.47 -38.17
CA TRP A 612 37.32 -6.19 -38.78
C TRP A 612 38.02 -7.41 -39.39
N GLN A 613 37.48 -8.62 -39.21
CA GLN A 613 38.05 -9.85 -39.78
C GLN A 613 37.46 -10.19 -41.15
N ALA A 614 36.33 -9.59 -41.51
CA ALA A 614 35.70 -9.81 -42.81
C ALA A 614 36.48 -9.09 -43.93
N PRO A 615 36.60 -9.66 -45.13
CA PRO A 615 37.32 -9.05 -46.25
C PRO A 615 36.61 -7.82 -46.82
N ASP A 616 35.29 -7.71 -46.63
CA ASP A 616 34.47 -6.58 -47.02
C ASP A 616 33.31 -6.41 -46.03
N VAL A 617 32.76 -5.21 -45.98
CA VAL A 617 31.62 -4.85 -45.13
C VAL A 617 30.38 -5.61 -45.63
N PRO A 618 29.68 -6.38 -44.78
CA PRO A 618 28.55 -7.19 -45.23
C PRO A 618 27.39 -6.33 -45.75
N LEU A 619 26.71 -6.83 -46.79
CA LEU A 619 25.48 -6.24 -47.29
C LEU A 619 24.32 -6.65 -46.39
N GLY A 620 23.67 -5.67 -45.77
CA GLY A 620 22.54 -5.89 -44.87
C GLY A 620 21.19 -6.11 -45.55
N GLU A 621 21.14 -6.10 -46.89
CA GLU A 621 19.93 -6.17 -47.73
C GLU A 621 20.03 -7.30 -48.76
N GLU A 622 18.91 -7.74 -49.35
CA GLU A 622 18.88 -8.86 -50.32
C GLU A 622 19.70 -8.57 -51.60
N ARG A 623 19.78 -7.30 -52.00
CA ARG A 623 20.56 -6.83 -53.15
C ARG A 623 21.09 -5.43 -52.90
N GLU A 624 22.25 -5.13 -53.46
CA GLU A 624 22.79 -3.79 -53.47
C GLU A 624 22.08 -2.97 -54.56
N LEU A 625 21.36 -1.93 -54.14
CA LEU A 625 20.60 -1.05 -55.03
C LEU A 625 20.57 0.35 -54.42
N TYR A 626 20.73 1.36 -55.27
CA TYR A 626 20.73 2.77 -54.90
C TYR A 626 19.80 3.57 -55.81
N GLU A 627 19.21 4.60 -55.24
CA GLU A 627 18.58 5.70 -55.97
C GLU A 627 19.39 6.97 -55.77
N VAL A 628 19.68 7.65 -56.88
CA VAL A 628 20.40 8.91 -56.93
C VAL A 628 19.45 9.99 -57.45
N ASP A 629 19.06 10.90 -56.59
CA ASP A 629 18.18 12.02 -56.96
C ASP A 629 19.04 13.24 -57.33
N ILE A 630 18.76 13.84 -58.49
CA ILE A 630 19.35 15.10 -58.95
C ILE A 630 18.36 16.22 -58.65
N HIS A 631 18.85 17.28 -58.02
CA HIS A 631 18.04 18.39 -57.53
C HIS A 631 18.41 19.70 -58.22
N ASP A 632 17.43 20.60 -58.27
CA ASP A 632 17.56 22.01 -58.62
C ASP A 632 16.91 22.82 -57.49
N GLY A 633 17.74 23.26 -56.53
CA GLY A 633 17.23 23.77 -55.26
C GLY A 633 16.42 22.70 -54.52
N THR A 634 15.12 22.93 -54.33
CA THR A 634 14.22 21.97 -53.68
C THR A 634 13.56 20.99 -54.64
N ASP A 635 13.67 21.23 -55.94
CA ASP A 635 12.94 20.46 -56.95
C ASP A 635 13.75 19.24 -57.41
N MET A 636 13.14 18.06 -57.33
CA MET A 636 13.73 16.82 -57.84
C MET A 636 13.55 16.74 -59.36
N LYS A 637 14.65 16.79 -60.11
CA LYS A 637 14.64 16.73 -61.59
C LYS A 637 14.64 15.31 -62.11
N ARG A 638 15.44 14.44 -61.50
CA ARG A 638 15.68 13.08 -61.98
C ARG A 638 16.04 12.14 -60.86
N THR A 639 15.63 10.88 -60.99
CA THR A 639 16.13 9.77 -60.18
C THR A 639 16.85 8.77 -61.08
N LEU A 640 18.09 8.43 -60.76
CA LEU A 640 18.87 7.37 -61.40
C LEU A 640 18.91 6.15 -60.47
N SER A 641 18.74 4.95 -61.03
CA SER A 641 18.93 3.71 -60.28
C SER A 641 20.30 3.11 -60.57
N SER A 642 20.98 2.58 -59.54
CA SER A 642 22.25 1.89 -59.70
C SER A 642 22.36 0.65 -58.82
N ALA A 643 22.92 -0.43 -59.38
CA ALA A 643 23.23 -1.67 -58.65
C ALA A 643 24.66 -1.69 -58.07
N THR A 644 25.43 -0.62 -58.27
CA THR A 644 26.80 -0.45 -57.76
C THR A 644 26.92 0.90 -57.06
N PRO A 645 27.95 1.14 -56.22
CA PRO A 645 28.14 2.42 -55.52
C PRO A 645 28.64 3.56 -56.44
N THR A 646 28.17 3.57 -57.69
CA THR A 646 28.50 4.51 -58.74
C THR A 646 27.29 4.76 -59.65
N ALA A 647 27.17 5.96 -60.21
CA ALA A 647 26.20 6.29 -61.24
C ALA A 647 26.81 7.27 -62.25
N ILE A 648 26.26 7.30 -63.46
CA ILE A 648 26.69 8.25 -64.50
C ILE A 648 25.52 9.15 -64.84
N TYR A 649 25.70 10.45 -64.65
CA TYR A 649 24.76 11.47 -65.07
C TYR A 649 25.25 12.09 -66.39
N THR A 650 24.65 11.62 -67.49
CA THR A 650 25.21 11.87 -68.82
C THR A 650 25.02 13.31 -69.29
N ALA A 651 25.84 13.77 -70.23
CA ALA A 651 25.70 15.10 -70.82
C ALA A 651 24.31 15.33 -71.46
N ALA A 652 23.69 14.28 -72.01
CA ALA A 652 22.33 14.36 -72.54
C ALA A 652 21.27 14.54 -71.45
N MET A 653 21.44 13.90 -70.29
CA MET A 653 20.56 14.09 -69.13
C MET A 653 20.71 15.50 -68.57
N GLN A 654 21.94 16.01 -68.46
CA GLN A 654 22.21 17.41 -68.10
C GLN A 654 21.51 18.40 -69.02
N ALA A 655 21.60 18.21 -70.34
CA ALA A 655 20.92 19.05 -71.31
C ALA A 655 19.39 18.99 -71.19
N GLY A 656 18.83 17.82 -70.87
CA GLY A 656 17.39 17.65 -70.65
C GLY A 656 16.89 18.32 -69.37
N ASP A 657 17.66 18.24 -68.28
CA ASP A 657 17.21 18.69 -66.96
C ASP A 657 17.54 20.17 -66.70
N PHE A 658 18.66 20.68 -67.25
CA PHE A 658 19.21 22.01 -67.00
C PHE A 658 19.46 22.84 -68.27
N GLY A 659 19.17 22.31 -69.47
CA GLY A 659 19.37 23.03 -70.73
C GLY A 659 20.82 23.11 -71.22
N GLY A 660 21.78 22.48 -70.51
CA GLY A 660 23.18 22.44 -70.90
C GLY A 660 24.07 21.80 -69.81
N PRO A 661 25.40 21.80 -70.00
CA PRO A 661 26.34 21.29 -69.00
C PRO A 661 26.29 22.11 -67.71
N VAL A 662 26.26 21.43 -66.56
CA VAL A 662 26.29 22.08 -65.25
C VAL A 662 27.73 22.23 -64.72
N THR A 663 27.94 23.21 -63.83
CA THR A 663 29.20 23.48 -63.12
C THR A 663 29.13 23.11 -61.64
N THR A 664 27.92 23.13 -61.08
CA THR A 664 27.62 22.65 -59.73
C THR A 664 26.47 21.65 -59.82
N LEU A 665 26.49 20.63 -58.97
CA LEU A 665 25.46 19.61 -58.93
C LEU A 665 24.99 19.37 -57.50
N ASP A 666 23.71 19.63 -57.26
CA ASP A 666 23.02 19.18 -56.05
C ASP A 666 22.43 17.80 -56.30
N TRP A 667 22.87 16.82 -55.52
CA TRP A 667 22.41 15.46 -55.66
C TRP A 667 22.37 14.75 -54.31
N SER A 668 21.56 13.71 -54.24
CA SER A 668 21.53 12.84 -53.08
C SER A 668 21.47 11.38 -53.47
N VAL A 669 21.92 10.53 -52.55
CA VAL A 669 21.91 9.08 -52.73
C VAL A 669 21.33 8.40 -51.51
N ARG A 670 20.56 7.33 -51.77
CA ARG A 670 19.98 6.45 -50.76
C ARG A 670 20.20 5.01 -51.19
N GLN A 671 20.49 4.14 -50.23
CA GLN A 671 20.42 2.70 -50.45
C GLN A 671 18.96 2.25 -50.34
N MET A 672 18.54 1.35 -51.24
CA MET A 672 17.19 0.81 -51.27
C MET A 672 17.11 -0.50 -50.49
N SER A 673 15.99 -0.68 -49.79
CA SER A 673 15.64 -1.91 -49.09
C SER A 673 14.32 -2.44 -49.63
N SER A 674 14.24 -3.77 -49.85
CA SER A 674 12.99 -4.42 -50.22
C SER A 674 11.96 -4.42 -49.10
N THR A 675 12.39 -4.29 -47.84
CA THR A 675 11.52 -4.33 -46.65
C THR A 675 11.14 -2.94 -46.13
N PHE A 676 12.04 -1.95 -46.24
CA PHE A 676 11.81 -0.58 -45.80
C PHE A 676 11.45 0.39 -46.94
N GLY A 677 12.03 0.22 -48.12
CA GLY A 677 11.96 1.17 -49.24
C GLY A 677 13.21 2.06 -49.32
N ARG A 678 13.00 3.38 -49.49
CA ARG A 678 14.10 4.36 -49.53
C ARG A 678 14.81 4.43 -48.18
N GLY A 679 16.11 4.17 -48.16
CA GLY A 679 16.97 4.33 -46.98
C GLY A 679 17.24 5.78 -46.62
N MET A 680 18.14 5.98 -45.67
CA MET A 680 18.48 7.33 -45.21
C MET A 680 19.22 8.11 -46.29
N GLU A 681 18.87 9.39 -46.46
CA GLU A 681 19.46 10.27 -47.47
C GLU A 681 20.84 10.76 -47.08
N ARG A 682 21.76 10.74 -48.06
CA ARG A 682 22.92 11.64 -48.04
C ARG A 682 22.84 12.60 -49.21
N ARG A 683 22.79 13.90 -48.92
CA ARG A 683 22.80 14.97 -49.92
C ARG A 683 24.17 15.66 -49.96
N ASN A 684 24.60 16.07 -51.14
CA ASN A 684 25.82 16.84 -51.35
C ASN A 684 25.65 17.85 -52.48
N SER A 685 26.28 19.01 -52.33
CA SER A 685 26.50 19.97 -53.42
C SER A 685 27.94 19.82 -53.89
N SER A 686 28.15 19.53 -55.17
CA SER A 686 29.48 19.26 -55.72
C SER A 686 29.85 20.26 -56.81
N ASP A 687 30.99 20.92 -56.66
CA ASP A 687 31.64 21.65 -57.75
C ASP A 687 32.36 20.65 -58.68
N LEU A 688 32.13 20.75 -60.00
CA LEU A 688 32.38 19.69 -60.99
C LEU A 688 33.70 19.76 -61.77
#